data_AF-M3AV85-F1
#
_entry.id   AF-M3AV85-F1
#
_cell.length_a   1.000
_cell.length_b   1.000
_cell.length_c   1.000
_cell.angle_alpha   90.00
_cell.angle_beta   90.00
_cell.angle_gamma   90.00
#
_symmetry.space_group_name_H-M   'P 1'
#
loop_
_entity.id
_entity.type
_entity.pdbx_description
1 polymer ?
#
loop_
_entity_poly.entity_id
_entity_poly.type
_entity_poly.pdbx_seq_one_letter_code
_entity_poly.pdbx_strand_id
1 'polypeptide(L)'
;MLSALRRTARSPRVVAPYHRLQTTPVRRTYASVTDLQQYPKTGDSLHGFTLQRKENVPELELSALQFTHNKTGAEYLHIARDDTNNVFSIGFKTNPPDATGVPHILEHVTLCGSEKYPVRDPFFKMLPRSLQNFMNAMTSSSYTYYPFATTNIQDYKNLMGVYLDATLHPLLKRTDFLQEGWRVGPENPKAPAEDDKGSDLVFKGVVYNEMKGQMSDATYLFYSRFMEHIMPSINNSGGDPQKITDLTYEGLKTFHEEHYHPSNSKILTYGDQSVEEHLQFLGEQLSRFNQRAVDKEVKSPIAIEEPLHVTVKGPIDPLTPPNAQYKTSLSWIATERTDQVESFGLQIATNLLMDGYGSPLYQSLIESGLGTDFSMNTGYMPLGSKSIFSLGLNGVSEENLPKIKDVIYQTIEESIAKGLEKQKVDGILHQLELGLKHKKAAFGMGIVSRLNPGWFNGVDPFESLQYNKVVDAFKANYAKGGYLEGLLKKYLLTDKTLTFTMTPSTTYSADIAAEEASRLKSKIDEAIKSYPSEEEAHKQLRERELELIKEQDAGHTESVDSLPSLKVSDIARTDKEIQFEDSTVYNGVKVQWHQAPTNGLTYFRALSILKDLPDELRMLVPLFCDSLMRIGTKNKSMGQLEDEMKLKTGGISFGHFSSTSPHDTQRVEEGFSIGGRAFDQNVPAMYELIQTILLETDFDSPNAHKMIRQLLQMGASGAVDGVASGGHMYAMRYATAGVSPAGKISEQIGGITQVKLITSLAAAEENPEAMKELINKLKAIQYLAVSSIREGNMRAALTCGADAASSNESSLNSWLGTVSRSNLSSPSLSGLFPSATNDFATHRNTLFNLPYQVSYSALTVPTGPYTSQPTAAIAVLSQLLTHRHLHAEIREKGGAYGGGATSSGLTGTFGMYSYRDPNPDNTLSIYKNALRWAAKQEWNDRDMQEAKLSVFQKVDAPISVSQEGMTRFLNGITYEQEQQRREWLLDVTPKDLVAAAEGLVRKVDNESYVAVFGNKEGKKFLQEGGWQVEEMGQSKKIEDPVMEGEGTEEGMAAVGAS
;
A
#
# COMPACT_ATOMS: atom_id res chain seq x y z
N MET A 1 32.19 9.52 -62.72
CA MET A 1 33.47 10.18 -63.07
C MET A 1 34.41 9.94 -61.89
N LEU A 2 35.55 9.26 -62.05
CA LEU A 2 36.83 9.81 -62.56
C LEU A 2 37.26 11.04 -61.73
N SER A 3 38.13 10.88 -60.72
CA SER A 3 39.61 11.02 -60.84
C SER A 3 40.08 12.39 -60.29
N ALA A 4 41.31 12.62 -59.79
CA ALA A 4 42.43 11.72 -59.50
C ALA A 4 43.48 12.33 -58.52
N LEU A 5 44.01 11.47 -57.64
CA LEU A 5 45.44 11.25 -57.34
C LEU A 5 46.43 12.40 -57.01
N ARG A 6 47.03 12.26 -55.81
CA ARG A 6 48.49 12.30 -55.48
C ARG A 6 49.15 13.70 -55.36
N ARG A 7 50.25 13.90 -54.61
CA ARG A 7 51.38 13.06 -54.08
C ARG A 7 51.97 13.77 -52.82
N THR A 8 52.86 13.29 -51.93
CA THR A 8 53.74 12.08 -51.82
C THR A 8 53.63 11.58 -50.35
N ALA A 9 54.58 11.19 -49.46
CA ALA A 9 55.98 10.67 -49.38
C ALA A 9 56.21 10.10 -47.93
N ARG A 10 57.09 9.13 -47.62
CA ARG A 10 57.66 8.01 -48.39
C ARG A 10 58.30 6.96 -47.43
N SER A 11 58.07 5.66 -47.69
CA SER A 11 58.96 4.51 -47.35
C SER A 11 59.14 4.09 -45.87
N PRO A 12 59.59 2.84 -45.57
CA PRO A 12 59.68 1.63 -46.40
C PRO A 12 58.71 0.49 -45.97
N ARG A 13 58.69 -0.62 -46.72
CA ARG A 13 58.02 -1.88 -46.34
C ARG A 13 59.02 -2.87 -45.73
N VAL A 14 58.57 -3.64 -44.74
CA VAL A 14 59.02 -5.03 -44.46
C VAL A 14 57.76 -5.85 -44.15
N VAL A 15 57.77 -7.16 -44.44
CA VAL A 15 56.63 -8.07 -44.17
C VAL A 15 57.05 -9.08 -43.10
N ALA A 16 56.23 -9.19 -42.05
CA ALA A 16 56.37 -10.12 -40.92
C ALA A 16 54.95 -10.49 -40.40
N PRO A 17 54.78 -11.57 -39.60
CA PRO A 17 53.63 -12.45 -39.78
C PRO A 17 52.53 -12.36 -38.69
N TYR A 18 51.53 -13.24 -38.85
CA TYR A 18 50.44 -13.53 -37.89
C TYR A 18 50.86 -13.41 -36.42
N HIS A 19 50.28 -12.43 -35.71
CA HIS A 19 50.13 -12.49 -34.26
C HIS A 19 48.72 -12.99 -33.91
N ARG A 20 48.64 -13.98 -33.02
CA ARG A 20 47.39 -14.23 -32.28
C ARG A 20 47.12 -13.00 -31.41
N LEU A 21 46.03 -12.29 -31.67
CA LEU A 21 45.45 -11.44 -30.64
C LEU A 21 44.98 -12.36 -29.53
N GLN A 22 45.67 -12.33 -28.39
CA GLN A 22 45.12 -12.92 -27.17
C GLN A 22 43.91 -12.08 -26.79
N THR A 23 42.72 -12.61 -27.03
CA THR A 23 41.48 -12.10 -26.46
C THR A 23 41.56 -12.31 -24.95
N THR A 24 42.09 -11.32 -24.23
CA THR A 24 42.00 -11.26 -22.78
C THR A 24 40.51 -11.42 -22.43
N PRO A 25 40.10 -12.44 -21.66
CA PRO A 25 38.71 -12.56 -21.27
C PRO A 25 38.35 -11.31 -20.47
N VAL A 26 37.31 -10.59 -20.90
CA VAL A 26 36.78 -9.45 -20.14
C VAL A 26 36.29 -10.01 -18.81
N ARG A 27 37.09 -9.83 -17.77
CA ARG A 27 36.82 -10.38 -16.44
C ARG A 27 35.65 -9.59 -15.85
N ARG A 28 34.45 -10.16 -16.00
CA ARG A 28 33.17 -9.66 -15.49
C ARG A 28 33.35 -8.92 -14.16
N THR A 29 32.98 -7.64 -14.13
CA THR A 29 33.13 -6.72 -12.98
C THR A 29 32.20 -7.00 -11.80
N TYR A 30 31.27 -7.95 -11.96
CA TYR A 30 30.30 -8.51 -11.00
C TYR A 30 30.85 -8.99 -9.63
N ALA A 31 32.11 -8.71 -9.31
CA ALA A 31 32.84 -9.24 -8.16
C ALA A 31 33.77 -8.19 -7.50
N SER A 32 33.40 -6.90 -7.56
CA SER A 32 34.06 -5.85 -6.76
C SER A 32 33.34 -5.64 -5.42
N VAL A 33 32.14 -5.07 -5.43
CA VAL A 33 31.39 -4.69 -4.22
C VAL A 33 30.97 -5.88 -3.33
N THR A 34 30.99 -7.11 -3.84
CA THR A 34 30.71 -8.33 -3.05
C THR A 34 31.96 -9.17 -2.70
N ASP A 35 33.15 -8.62 -2.92
CA ASP A 35 34.42 -9.26 -2.56
C ASP A 35 34.91 -8.79 -1.19
N LEU A 36 34.79 -9.67 -0.19
CA LEU A 36 35.27 -9.43 1.17
C LEU A 36 36.76 -9.06 1.25
N GLN A 37 37.59 -9.37 0.24
CA GLN A 37 39.01 -9.01 0.24
C GLN A 37 39.25 -7.51 0.06
N GLN A 38 38.26 -6.76 -0.44
CA GLN A 38 38.37 -5.31 -0.71
C GLN A 38 38.02 -4.47 0.54
N TYR A 39 37.41 -5.08 1.55
CA TYR A 39 37.04 -4.44 2.82
C TYR A 39 38.05 -4.71 3.95
N PRO A 40 38.12 -3.86 4.99
CA PRO A 40 38.97 -4.05 6.18
C PRO A 40 38.77 -5.41 6.88
N LYS A 41 39.73 -5.83 7.71
CA LYS A 41 39.64 -7.05 8.52
C LYS A 41 38.82 -6.81 9.78
N THR A 42 38.24 -7.88 10.34
CA THR A 42 37.63 -7.80 11.68
C THR A 42 38.66 -7.31 12.69
N GLY A 43 38.30 -6.28 13.46
CA GLY A 43 39.18 -5.58 14.40
C GLY A 43 39.86 -4.33 13.83
N ASP A 44 39.85 -4.10 12.51
CA ASP A 44 40.37 -2.86 11.93
C ASP A 44 39.39 -1.70 12.20
N SER A 45 39.94 -0.52 12.54
CA SER A 45 39.15 0.70 12.75
C SER A 45 39.29 1.71 11.60
N LEU A 46 38.17 2.14 11.02
CA LEU A 46 38.07 3.20 10.01
C LEU A 46 37.10 4.29 10.50
N HIS A 47 37.47 5.56 10.34
CA HIS A 47 36.63 6.74 10.63
C HIS A 47 35.89 6.72 11.98
N GLY A 48 36.51 6.17 13.03
CA GLY A 48 35.90 6.08 14.37
C GLY A 48 34.96 4.87 14.57
N PHE A 49 34.79 4.02 13.57
CA PHE A 49 34.14 2.72 13.67
C PHE A 49 35.16 1.59 13.71
N THR A 50 34.78 0.42 14.23
CA THR A 50 35.55 -0.83 14.13
C THR A 50 34.71 -1.94 13.51
N LEU A 51 35.25 -2.64 12.51
CA LEU A 51 34.57 -3.77 11.87
C LEU A 51 34.51 -4.97 12.82
N GLN A 52 33.29 -5.40 13.15
CA GLN A 52 33.05 -6.57 14.00
C GLN A 52 33.07 -7.87 13.18
N ARG A 53 32.40 -7.87 12.03
CA ARG A 53 32.27 -9.05 11.15
C ARG A 53 31.91 -8.66 9.72
N LYS A 54 32.30 -9.52 8.78
CA LYS A 54 31.89 -9.45 7.37
C LYS A 54 31.67 -10.84 6.80
N GLU A 55 30.59 -11.03 6.05
CA GLU A 55 30.20 -12.31 5.45
C GLU A 55 29.58 -12.12 4.06
N ASN A 56 29.64 -13.15 3.23
CA ASN A 56 28.95 -13.20 1.94
C ASN A 56 27.65 -13.99 2.07
N VAL A 57 26.60 -13.55 1.36
CA VAL A 57 25.29 -14.19 1.32
C VAL A 57 24.94 -14.45 -0.16
N PRO A 58 25.49 -15.53 -0.77
CA PRO A 58 25.42 -15.74 -2.21
C PRO A 58 23.98 -15.87 -2.75
N GLU A 59 23.05 -16.39 -1.95
CA GLU A 59 21.64 -16.53 -2.33
C GLU A 59 20.89 -15.19 -2.49
N LEU A 60 21.47 -14.08 -2.02
CA LEU A 60 20.94 -12.73 -2.16
C LEU A 60 21.86 -11.82 -3.00
N GLU A 61 22.89 -12.39 -3.66
CA GLU A 61 23.90 -11.68 -4.46
C GLU A 61 24.59 -10.51 -3.71
N LEU A 62 24.83 -10.64 -2.40
CA LEU A 62 25.31 -9.53 -1.53
C LEU A 62 26.39 -9.93 -0.50
N SER A 63 26.99 -8.91 0.11
CA SER A 63 27.89 -9.03 1.28
C SER A 63 27.38 -8.16 2.43
N ALA A 64 27.48 -8.65 3.66
CA ALA A 64 27.07 -7.93 4.87
C ALA A 64 28.30 -7.60 5.74
N LEU A 65 28.38 -6.37 6.23
CA LEU A 65 29.45 -5.88 7.09
C LEU A 65 28.87 -5.15 8.31
N GLN A 66 29.13 -5.64 9.53
CA GLN A 66 28.73 -4.97 10.77
C GLN A 66 29.91 -4.24 11.41
N PHE A 67 29.69 -2.97 11.72
CA PHE A 67 30.61 -2.11 12.44
C PHE A 67 29.97 -1.61 13.74
N THR A 68 30.80 -1.14 14.67
CA THR A 68 30.37 -0.43 15.88
C THR A 68 31.13 0.89 15.98
N HIS A 69 30.43 1.99 16.28
CA HIS A 69 31.07 3.30 16.47
C HIS A 69 31.79 3.35 17.82
N ASN A 70 33.12 3.54 17.81
CA ASN A 70 34.01 3.36 18.96
C ASN A 70 33.70 4.29 20.15
N LYS A 71 33.11 5.47 19.90
CA LYS A 71 32.84 6.47 20.96
C LYS A 71 31.43 6.38 21.55
N THR A 72 30.47 5.78 20.86
CA THR A 72 29.05 5.75 21.28
C THR A 72 28.45 4.34 21.42
N GLY A 73 29.07 3.32 20.82
CA GLY A 73 28.50 1.99 20.74
C GLY A 73 27.33 1.86 19.73
N ALA A 74 27.14 2.84 18.83
CA ALA A 74 26.14 2.77 17.77
C ALA A 74 26.39 1.57 16.85
N GLU A 75 25.33 0.84 16.49
CA GLU A 75 25.42 -0.29 15.57
C GLU A 75 25.24 0.17 14.12
N TYR A 76 26.17 -0.23 13.24
CA TYR A 76 26.10 0.07 11.80
C TYR A 76 26.19 -1.21 10.98
N LEU A 77 25.33 -1.33 9.98
CA LEU A 77 25.25 -2.46 9.05
C LEU A 77 25.29 -1.95 7.62
N HIS A 78 26.30 -2.35 6.86
CA HIS A 78 26.37 -2.11 5.42
C HIS A 78 26.09 -3.40 4.66
N ILE A 79 25.22 -3.32 3.66
CA ILE A 79 24.81 -4.41 2.78
C ILE A 79 25.24 -4.07 1.35
N ALA A 80 26.44 -4.50 0.99
CA ALA A 80 27.04 -4.22 -0.30
C ALA A 80 26.43 -5.11 -1.40
N ARG A 81 25.96 -4.50 -2.48
CA ARG A 81 25.43 -5.19 -3.67
C ARG A 81 25.61 -4.33 -4.92
N ASP A 82 25.73 -4.98 -6.07
CA ASP A 82 25.71 -4.35 -7.41
C ASP A 82 24.28 -3.88 -7.75
N ASP A 83 23.83 -2.81 -7.08
CA ASP A 83 22.51 -2.18 -7.21
C ASP A 83 22.64 -0.66 -6.95
N THR A 84 22.30 0.14 -7.97
CA THR A 84 22.40 1.61 -7.91
C THR A 84 21.33 2.25 -7.05
N ASN A 85 20.23 1.56 -6.72
CA ASN A 85 19.18 2.08 -5.85
C ASN A 85 19.61 2.00 -4.38
N ASN A 86 20.48 2.93 -3.99
CA ASN A 86 21.09 2.94 -2.67
C ASN A 86 20.06 3.36 -1.62
N VAL A 87 20.11 2.70 -0.45
CA VAL A 87 19.19 2.93 0.67
C VAL A 87 19.98 3.31 1.91
N PHE A 88 19.44 4.26 2.67
CA PHE A 88 19.88 4.59 4.04
C PHE A 88 18.71 4.36 5.00
N SER A 89 19.00 3.94 6.22
CA SER A 89 18.06 4.00 7.33
C SER A 89 18.79 4.26 8.65
N ILE A 90 18.25 5.15 9.47
CA ILE A 90 18.56 5.24 10.91
C ILE A 90 17.30 4.94 11.70
N GLY A 91 17.41 4.24 12.83
CA GLY A 91 16.30 4.05 13.75
C GLY A 91 16.74 3.84 15.18
N PHE A 92 15.78 3.94 16.10
CA PHE A 92 15.99 3.95 17.55
C PHE A 92 14.98 3.04 18.24
N LYS A 93 15.36 2.38 19.35
CA LYS A 93 14.39 1.70 20.22
C LYS A 93 13.54 2.76 20.90
N THR A 94 12.22 2.67 20.78
CA THR A 94 11.24 3.65 21.28
C THR A 94 10.08 2.89 21.91
N ASN A 95 10.32 2.26 23.07
CA ASN A 95 9.26 1.63 23.86
C ASN A 95 8.30 2.72 24.37
N PRO A 96 7.00 2.75 23.97
CA PRO A 96 6.09 3.82 24.35
C PRO A 96 5.73 3.74 25.85
N PRO A 97 5.91 4.81 26.64
CA PRO A 97 5.64 4.81 28.09
C PRO A 97 4.14 4.73 28.42
N ASP A 98 3.31 5.25 27.51
CA ASP A 98 1.85 5.32 27.60
C ASP A 98 1.24 5.26 26.18
N ALA A 99 -0.09 5.31 26.10
CA ALA A 99 -0.83 5.28 24.83
C ALA A 99 -1.01 6.67 24.17
N THR A 100 -0.23 7.69 24.55
CA THR A 100 -0.33 9.05 23.98
C THR A 100 0.19 9.15 22.54
N GLY A 101 0.88 8.12 22.03
CA GLY A 101 1.52 8.16 20.71
C GLY A 101 2.80 8.99 20.65
N VAL A 102 3.45 9.26 21.79
CA VAL A 102 4.69 10.07 21.84
C VAL A 102 5.80 9.64 20.87
N PRO A 103 6.04 8.34 20.52
CA PRO A 103 7.03 8.01 19.50
C PRO A 103 6.65 8.47 18.09
N HIS A 104 5.35 8.38 17.76
CA HIS A 104 4.79 8.76 16.46
C HIS A 104 4.66 10.27 16.29
N ILE A 105 4.24 10.98 17.35
CA ILE A 105 4.23 12.45 17.35
C ILE A 105 5.66 12.99 17.31
N LEU A 106 6.62 12.36 18.01
CA LEU A 106 8.03 12.72 17.89
C LEU A 106 8.58 12.44 16.48
N GLU A 107 8.16 11.35 15.82
CA GLU A 107 8.55 11.07 14.44
C GLU A 107 8.26 12.24 13.52
N HIS A 108 7.02 12.73 13.49
CA HIS A 108 6.65 13.91 12.73
C HIS A 108 7.45 15.14 13.17
N VAL A 109 7.54 15.43 14.47
CA VAL A 109 8.15 16.66 14.98
C VAL A 109 9.69 16.71 14.79
N THR A 110 10.39 15.57 14.71
CA THR A 110 11.82 15.55 14.30
C THR A 110 12.04 16.04 12.87
N LEU A 111 11.04 15.86 12.00
CA LEU A 111 11.09 16.21 10.58
C LEU A 111 10.69 17.69 10.30
N CYS A 112 10.30 18.44 11.34
CA CYS A 112 9.86 19.84 11.26
C CYS A 112 10.98 20.90 11.33
N GLY A 113 12.20 20.54 11.74
CA GLY A 113 13.35 21.46 11.82
C GLY A 113 14.53 20.89 12.62
N SER A 114 15.77 21.26 12.27
CA SER A 114 17.01 20.80 12.96
C SER A 114 18.08 21.89 13.08
N GLU A 115 19.11 21.69 13.91
CA GLU A 115 20.18 22.68 14.17
C GLU A 115 20.85 23.18 12.87
N LYS A 116 21.16 22.27 11.94
CA LYS A 116 21.79 22.58 10.65
C LYS A 116 20.78 22.99 9.58
N TYR A 117 19.55 22.51 9.68
CA TYR A 117 18.45 22.81 8.77
C TYR A 117 17.26 23.42 9.54
N PRO A 118 17.39 24.68 10.03
CA PRO A 118 16.45 25.27 10.99
C PRO A 118 15.17 25.85 10.36
N VAL A 119 15.00 25.70 9.06
CA VAL A 119 13.78 26.06 8.32
C VAL A 119 12.60 25.20 8.78
N ARG A 120 11.38 25.69 8.63
CA ARG A 120 10.15 24.91 8.90
C ARG A 120 10.03 23.75 7.91
N ASP A 121 9.69 22.56 8.39
CA ASP A 121 9.42 21.34 7.62
C ASP A 121 10.49 20.96 6.56
N PRO A 122 11.77 20.75 6.95
CA PRO A 122 12.84 20.27 6.07
C PRO A 122 12.48 19.02 5.26
N PHE A 123 11.75 18.07 5.84
CA PHE A 123 11.34 16.84 5.14
C PHE A 123 10.44 17.15 3.94
N PHE A 124 9.35 17.89 4.14
CA PHE A 124 8.43 18.25 3.06
C PHE A 124 9.09 19.19 2.03
N LYS A 125 10.02 20.04 2.46
CA LYS A 125 10.83 20.86 1.54
C LYS A 125 11.89 20.05 0.78
N MET A 126 12.40 18.95 1.33
CA MET A 126 13.30 18.05 0.61
C MET A 126 12.57 17.21 -0.43
N LEU A 127 11.27 16.90 -0.25
CA LEU A 127 10.50 16.10 -1.22
C LEU A 127 10.62 16.61 -2.66
N PRO A 128 10.49 17.91 -3.00
CA PRO A 128 10.71 18.40 -4.35
C PRO A 128 12.16 18.78 -4.69
N ARG A 129 13.13 18.69 -3.76
CA ARG A 129 14.54 19.11 -3.97
C ARG A 129 15.50 17.95 -4.32
N SER A 130 14.95 16.76 -4.54
CA SER A 130 15.67 15.48 -4.58
C SER A 130 15.12 14.57 -5.70
N LEU A 131 15.74 13.43 -5.98
CA LEU A 131 15.30 12.41 -6.96
C LEU A 131 15.05 11.04 -6.29
N GLN A 132 14.62 11.09 -5.04
CA GLN A 132 14.23 9.94 -4.24
C GLN A 132 13.11 9.14 -4.90
N ASN A 133 13.27 7.81 -4.96
CA ASN A 133 12.18 6.88 -5.26
C ASN A 133 11.51 6.34 -3.98
N PHE A 134 12.13 6.55 -2.82
CA PHE A 134 11.51 6.37 -1.51
C PHE A 134 12.07 7.41 -0.52
N MET A 135 11.22 8.02 0.31
CA MET A 135 11.64 8.85 1.44
C MET A 135 10.47 8.96 2.41
N ASN A 136 10.63 8.42 3.62
CA ASN A 136 9.59 8.43 4.64
C ASN A 136 10.20 8.26 6.05
N ALA A 137 9.35 8.14 7.06
CA ALA A 137 9.65 7.56 8.36
C ALA A 137 8.54 6.55 8.76
N MET A 138 8.77 5.76 9.80
CA MET A 138 7.78 4.84 10.38
C MET A 138 8.00 4.58 11.87
N THR A 139 6.93 4.68 12.65
CA THR A 139 6.86 4.22 14.05
C THR A 139 6.21 2.84 14.12
N SER A 140 7.02 1.86 14.50
CA SER A 140 6.56 0.52 14.91
C SER A 140 6.36 0.49 16.42
N SER A 141 5.73 -0.58 16.93
CA SER A 141 5.27 -0.70 18.33
C SER A 141 6.36 -0.54 19.41
N SER A 142 7.64 -0.63 19.06
CA SER A 142 8.76 -0.40 20.00
C SER A 142 10.02 0.18 19.36
N TYR A 143 9.93 0.69 18.12
CA TYR A 143 11.06 1.32 17.43
C TYR A 143 10.56 2.23 16.31
N THR A 144 11.23 3.36 16.12
CA THR A 144 10.96 4.32 15.04
C THR A 144 12.18 4.36 14.12
N TYR A 145 11.96 4.34 12.80
CA TYR A 145 13.04 4.35 11.81
C TYR A 145 12.73 5.24 10.60
N TYR A 146 13.79 5.77 10.00
CA TYR A 146 13.77 6.84 9.03
C TYR A 146 14.56 6.39 7.79
N PRO A 147 13.91 5.81 6.78
CA PRO A 147 14.56 5.34 5.55
C PRO A 147 14.30 6.21 4.31
N PHE A 148 15.27 6.25 3.41
CA PHE A 148 15.12 6.76 2.03
C PHE A 148 15.89 5.91 1.02
N ALA A 149 15.49 5.97 -0.25
CA ALA A 149 16.11 5.31 -1.39
C ALA A 149 16.23 6.28 -2.58
N THR A 150 17.41 6.35 -3.19
CA THR A 150 17.67 7.17 -4.39
C THR A 150 18.77 6.54 -5.25
N THR A 151 18.66 6.73 -6.56
CA THR A 151 19.64 6.27 -7.56
C THR A 151 20.75 7.30 -7.82
N ASN A 152 20.66 8.50 -7.22
CA ASN A 152 21.61 9.59 -7.40
C ASN A 152 22.57 9.71 -6.20
N ILE A 153 23.87 9.66 -6.46
CA ILE A 153 24.94 9.65 -5.43
C ILE A 153 25.01 10.97 -4.64
N GLN A 154 24.80 12.12 -5.29
CA GLN A 154 24.78 13.41 -4.60
C GLN A 154 23.51 13.56 -3.76
N ASP A 155 22.39 13.08 -4.29
CA ASP A 155 21.09 13.04 -3.61
C ASP A 155 21.12 12.19 -2.34
N TYR A 156 21.77 11.03 -2.42
CA TYR A 156 21.98 10.15 -1.27
C TYR A 156 22.71 10.89 -0.13
N LYS A 157 23.76 11.63 -0.46
CA LYS A 157 24.55 12.43 0.49
C LYS A 157 23.75 13.63 1.03
N ASN A 158 22.90 14.25 0.20
CA ASN A 158 21.99 15.31 0.60
C ASN A 158 21.00 14.80 1.67
N LEU A 159 20.27 13.74 1.35
CA LEU A 159 19.23 13.13 2.20
C LEU A 159 19.81 12.53 3.47
N MET A 160 20.95 11.84 3.40
CA MET A 160 21.66 11.31 4.57
C MET A 160 22.04 12.42 5.56
N GLY A 161 22.45 13.58 5.05
CA GLY A 161 22.72 14.75 5.87
C GLY A 161 21.48 15.29 6.58
N VAL A 162 20.35 15.42 5.88
CA VAL A 162 19.09 15.91 6.46
C VAL A 162 18.51 14.93 7.48
N TYR A 163 18.49 13.63 7.17
CA TYR A 163 17.96 12.59 8.06
C TYR A 163 18.75 12.45 9.37
N LEU A 164 20.08 12.57 9.33
CA LEU A 164 20.91 12.52 10.54
C LEU A 164 20.72 13.74 11.44
N ASP A 165 20.61 14.94 10.86
CA ASP A 165 20.41 16.17 11.64
C ASP A 165 18.99 16.26 12.19
N ALA A 166 17.96 15.90 11.40
CA ALA A 166 16.57 15.79 11.86
C ALA A 166 16.41 14.83 13.04
N THR A 167 17.06 13.67 13.02
CA THR A 167 16.91 12.67 14.10
C THR A 167 17.76 12.97 15.33
N LEU A 168 19.01 13.43 15.16
CA LEU A 168 19.96 13.61 16.26
C LEU A 168 20.03 15.05 16.82
N HIS A 169 19.63 16.03 16.03
CA HIS A 169 19.69 17.47 16.33
C HIS A 169 18.40 18.25 15.96
N PRO A 170 17.17 17.73 16.22
CA PRO A 170 15.94 18.46 15.92
C PRO A 170 15.75 19.70 16.80
N LEU A 171 15.06 20.72 16.26
CA LEU A 171 14.68 21.91 17.01
C LEU A 171 13.50 21.66 17.98
N LEU A 172 12.66 20.67 17.68
CA LEU A 172 11.46 20.28 18.45
C LEU A 172 10.63 21.49 18.91
N LYS A 173 10.23 22.41 18.02
CA LYS A 173 9.52 23.63 18.45
C LYS A 173 8.16 23.29 19.05
N ARG A 174 7.70 24.12 19.99
CA ARG A 174 6.34 24.02 20.55
C ARG A 174 5.25 24.19 19.50
N THR A 175 5.46 25.05 18.50
CA THR A 175 4.54 25.25 17.37
C THR A 175 4.45 24.01 16.48
N ASP A 176 5.57 23.33 16.23
CA ASP A 176 5.62 22.08 15.45
C ASP A 176 4.90 20.94 16.17
N PHE A 177 5.10 20.82 17.49
CA PHE A 177 4.34 19.91 18.35
C PHE A 177 2.82 20.17 18.30
N LEU A 178 2.40 21.43 18.30
CA LEU A 178 0.98 21.82 18.21
C LEU A 178 0.40 21.56 16.79
N GLN A 179 1.22 21.63 15.74
CA GLN A 179 0.82 21.28 14.37
C GLN A 179 0.64 19.77 14.22
N GLU A 180 1.70 18.99 14.43
CA GLU A 180 1.73 17.58 14.08
C GLU A 180 1.09 16.69 15.17
N GLY A 181 1.23 17.04 16.45
CA GLY A 181 0.68 16.29 17.58
C GLY A 181 -0.79 16.59 17.83
N TRP A 182 -1.05 17.49 18.79
CA TRP A 182 -2.41 17.92 19.14
C TRP A 182 -2.44 19.33 19.74
N ARG A 183 -3.59 19.98 19.63
CA ARG A 183 -3.93 21.26 20.26
C ARG A 183 -5.45 21.42 20.40
N VAL A 184 -5.89 22.43 21.16
CA VAL A 184 -7.26 22.96 21.10
C VAL A 184 -7.21 24.33 20.44
N GLY A 185 -8.09 24.58 19.48
CA GLY A 185 -8.18 25.84 18.74
C GLY A 185 -9.43 25.89 17.85
N PRO A 186 -9.74 27.04 17.26
CA PRO A 186 -10.88 27.16 16.35
C PRO A 186 -10.68 26.30 15.09
N GLU A 187 -11.75 25.67 14.62
CA GLU A 187 -11.75 24.84 13.40
C GLU A 187 -11.18 25.63 12.20
N ASN A 188 -11.83 26.75 11.83
CA ASN A 188 -11.28 27.71 10.88
C ASN A 188 -10.82 29.01 11.59
N PRO A 189 -9.53 29.17 11.94
CA PRO A 189 -8.99 30.37 12.59
C PRO A 189 -9.02 31.65 11.75
N LYS A 190 -9.26 31.57 10.43
CA LYS A 190 -9.41 32.74 9.56
C LYS A 190 -10.87 33.20 9.45
N ALA A 191 -11.82 32.47 10.03
CA ALA A 191 -13.21 32.89 10.16
C ALA A 191 -13.42 33.76 11.43
N PRO A 192 -14.39 34.68 11.44
CA PRO A 192 -14.86 35.31 12.68
C PRO A 192 -15.41 34.24 13.63
N ALA A 193 -15.12 34.37 14.93
CA ALA A 193 -15.73 33.52 15.94
C ALA A 193 -17.26 33.75 15.99
N GLU A 194 -18.04 32.67 16.09
CA GLU A 194 -19.50 32.75 16.16
C GLU A 194 -19.97 33.25 17.56
N ASP A 195 -19.18 33.04 18.62
CA ASP A 195 -19.32 33.68 19.95
C ASP A 195 -17.99 33.75 20.75
N ASP A 196 -17.99 34.41 21.91
CA ASP A 196 -16.84 34.46 22.84
C ASP A 196 -16.77 33.29 23.85
N LYS A 197 -17.70 32.33 23.76
CA LYS A 197 -17.85 31.17 24.66
C LYS A 197 -17.12 29.92 24.15
N GLY A 198 -16.37 30.03 23.05
CA GLY A 198 -15.53 28.95 22.55
C GLY A 198 -16.31 27.83 21.84
N SER A 199 -17.52 28.08 21.35
CA SER A 199 -18.33 27.09 20.61
C SER A 199 -17.71 26.66 19.26
N ASP A 200 -16.73 27.42 18.78
CA ASP A 200 -15.89 27.18 17.60
C ASP A 200 -14.65 26.30 17.87
N LEU A 201 -14.32 26.05 19.14
CA LEU A 201 -13.10 25.35 19.55
C LEU A 201 -13.24 23.83 19.40
N VAL A 202 -12.23 23.21 18.82
CA VAL A 202 -12.13 21.76 18.58
C VAL A 202 -10.72 21.25 18.90
N PHE A 203 -10.55 19.93 18.97
CA PHE A 203 -9.22 19.34 18.92
C PHE A 203 -8.69 19.34 17.48
N LYS A 204 -7.42 19.75 17.29
CA LYS A 204 -6.72 19.75 16.00
C LYS A 204 -5.34 19.11 16.14
N GLY A 205 -4.83 18.52 15.08
CA GLY A 205 -3.47 17.95 15.02
C GLY A 205 -3.37 16.87 13.95
N VAL A 206 -2.23 16.77 13.27
CA VAL A 206 -2.07 15.84 12.13
C VAL A 206 -2.17 14.39 12.59
N VAL A 207 -1.35 13.96 13.55
CA VAL A 207 -1.36 12.58 14.11
C VAL A 207 -2.67 12.30 14.83
N TYR A 208 -3.25 13.29 15.51
CA TYR A 208 -4.57 13.15 16.14
C TYR A 208 -5.67 12.81 15.12
N ASN A 209 -5.76 13.54 14.00
CA ASN A 209 -6.75 13.26 12.94
C ASN A 209 -6.39 12.02 12.11
N GLU A 210 -5.10 11.73 11.92
CA GLU A 210 -4.62 10.49 11.33
C GLU A 210 -5.13 9.28 12.13
N MET A 211 -4.95 9.28 13.45
CA MET A 211 -5.37 8.18 14.32
C MET A 211 -6.89 8.12 14.48
N LYS A 212 -7.63 9.24 14.42
CA LYS A 212 -9.11 9.21 14.30
C LYS A 212 -9.58 8.56 13.00
N GLY A 213 -8.87 8.80 11.89
CA GLY A 213 -9.10 8.09 10.64
C GLY A 213 -8.75 6.60 10.75
N GLN A 214 -7.59 6.27 11.33
CA GLN A 214 -7.14 4.88 11.52
C GLN A 214 -8.09 4.08 12.42
N MET A 215 -8.61 4.68 13.49
CA MET A 215 -9.59 4.06 14.40
C MET A 215 -11.03 4.07 13.86
N SER A 216 -11.29 4.68 12.70
CA SER A 216 -12.56 4.55 11.96
C SER A 216 -12.61 3.28 11.10
N ASP A 217 -11.48 2.59 10.92
CA ASP A 217 -11.39 1.22 10.40
C ASP A 217 -11.62 0.24 11.56
N ALA A 218 -12.75 -0.49 11.52
CA ALA A 218 -13.14 -1.41 12.59
C ALA A 218 -12.31 -2.70 12.60
N THR A 219 -11.46 -2.92 11.60
CA THR A 219 -10.54 -4.06 11.53
C THR A 219 -9.19 -3.69 12.16
N TYR A 220 -8.72 -2.45 11.96
CA TYR A 220 -7.60 -1.90 12.74
C TYR A 220 -7.96 -1.73 14.21
N LEU A 221 -9.15 -1.22 14.53
CA LEU A 221 -9.63 -1.09 15.92
C LEU A 221 -9.57 -2.43 16.68
N PHE A 222 -10.03 -3.51 16.03
CA PHE A 222 -9.96 -4.86 16.58
C PHE A 222 -8.51 -5.26 16.89
N TYR A 223 -7.58 -5.01 15.97
CA TYR A 223 -6.15 -5.28 16.15
C TYR A 223 -5.52 -4.45 17.29
N SER A 224 -5.81 -3.14 17.40
CA SER A 224 -5.29 -2.30 18.50
C SER A 224 -5.76 -2.81 19.86
N ARG A 225 -7.08 -3.03 20.03
CA ARG A 225 -7.64 -3.51 21.30
C ARG A 225 -7.17 -4.92 21.62
N PHE A 226 -6.98 -5.80 20.63
CA PHE A 226 -6.33 -7.10 20.83
C PHE A 226 -4.89 -6.95 21.36
N MET A 227 -4.08 -6.08 20.74
CA MET A 227 -2.70 -5.81 21.13
C MET A 227 -2.58 -5.30 22.57
N GLU A 228 -3.46 -4.40 22.98
CA GLU A 228 -3.55 -3.86 24.35
C GLU A 228 -3.80 -4.94 25.41
N HIS A 229 -4.40 -6.08 25.05
CA HIS A 229 -4.66 -7.20 25.96
C HIS A 229 -3.63 -8.34 25.89
N ILE A 230 -3.11 -8.69 24.71
CA ILE A 230 -2.09 -9.77 24.57
C ILE A 230 -0.67 -9.28 24.90
N MET A 231 -0.38 -7.99 24.72
CA MET A 231 0.93 -7.39 24.95
C MET A 231 0.87 -6.00 25.63
N PRO A 232 0.22 -5.87 26.82
CA PRO A 232 0.13 -4.61 27.58
C PRO A 232 1.48 -4.06 28.05
N SER A 233 2.58 -4.80 27.86
CA SER A 233 3.95 -4.35 28.06
C SER A 233 4.44 -3.39 26.96
N ILE A 234 3.68 -3.25 25.87
CA ILE A 234 3.83 -2.25 24.82
C ILE A 234 2.51 -1.48 24.69
N ASN A 235 2.53 -0.18 24.96
CA ASN A 235 1.40 0.70 24.68
C ASN A 235 1.21 0.94 23.17
N ASN A 236 0.05 1.48 22.77
CA ASN A 236 -0.19 1.90 21.38
C ASN A 236 0.78 3.04 20.99
N SER A 237 1.79 2.71 20.18
CA SER A 237 2.84 3.63 19.74
C SER A 237 2.38 4.70 18.75
N GLY A 238 1.32 4.45 17.98
CA GLY A 238 0.72 5.42 17.05
C GLY A 238 -0.14 6.46 17.78
N GLY A 239 -0.68 6.07 18.94
CA GLY A 239 -1.51 6.89 19.82
C GLY A 239 -2.97 6.50 19.76
N ASP A 240 -3.60 6.35 20.93
CA ASP A 240 -5.06 6.30 21.02
C ASP A 240 -5.60 7.74 20.94
N PRO A 241 -6.56 8.08 20.05
CA PRO A 241 -7.20 9.40 20.01
C PRO A 241 -7.76 9.89 21.36
N GLN A 242 -8.10 8.96 22.27
CA GLN A 242 -8.57 9.24 23.63
C GLN A 242 -7.44 9.58 24.62
N LYS A 243 -6.18 9.39 24.23
CA LYS A 243 -4.97 9.59 25.04
C LYS A 243 -3.93 10.52 24.43
N ILE A 244 -3.92 10.74 23.12
CA ILE A 244 -3.05 11.73 22.45
C ILE A 244 -3.09 13.09 23.16
N THR A 245 -4.27 13.53 23.62
CA THR A 245 -4.48 14.81 24.30
C THR A 245 -3.96 14.88 25.75
N ASP A 246 -3.28 13.85 26.23
CA ASP A 246 -2.54 13.84 27.50
C ASP A 246 -1.03 14.04 27.31
N LEU A 247 -0.51 13.98 26.07
CA LEU A 247 0.90 14.28 25.78
C LEU A 247 1.21 15.76 26.05
N THR A 248 2.29 16.02 26.78
CA THR A 248 2.85 17.36 26.95
C THR A 248 4.08 17.59 26.07
N TYR A 249 4.28 18.85 25.68
CA TYR A 249 5.47 19.30 24.96
C TYR A 249 6.80 18.96 25.68
N GLU A 250 6.81 19.00 27.02
CA GLU A 250 7.96 18.61 27.81
C GLU A 250 8.19 17.09 27.73
N GLY A 251 7.13 16.29 27.85
CA GLY A 251 7.20 14.83 27.68
C GLY A 251 7.75 14.39 26.32
N LEU A 252 7.39 15.07 25.23
CA LEU A 252 7.95 14.80 23.90
C LEU A 252 9.46 15.09 23.83
N LYS A 253 9.92 16.20 24.41
CA LYS A 253 11.37 16.51 24.46
C LYS A 253 12.14 15.53 25.34
N THR A 254 11.60 15.16 26.51
CA THR A 254 12.20 14.11 27.36
C THR A 254 12.29 12.78 26.61
N PHE A 255 11.23 12.39 25.91
CA PHE A 255 11.23 11.15 25.13
C PHE A 255 12.27 11.16 23.99
N HIS A 256 12.50 12.31 23.34
CA HIS A 256 13.62 12.48 22.41
C HIS A 256 14.96 12.35 23.13
N GLU A 257 15.18 13.13 24.20
CA GLU A 257 16.44 13.13 24.95
C GLU A 257 16.81 11.72 25.44
N GLU A 258 15.84 10.90 25.84
CA GLU A 258 16.01 9.52 26.33
C GLU A 258 16.28 8.48 25.22
N HIS A 259 15.68 8.63 24.03
CA HIS A 259 15.70 7.58 23.00
C HIS A 259 16.54 7.90 21.76
N TYR A 260 16.62 9.16 21.33
CA TYR A 260 17.20 9.58 20.04
C TYR A 260 18.71 9.87 20.11
N HIS A 261 19.45 8.97 20.76
CA HIS A 261 20.89 9.09 20.97
C HIS A 261 21.66 7.96 20.27
N PRO A 262 22.87 8.20 19.71
CA PRO A 262 23.58 7.17 18.92
C PRO A 262 23.83 5.83 19.62
N SER A 263 23.97 5.78 20.94
CA SER A 263 24.07 4.50 21.70
C SER A 263 22.85 3.57 21.57
N ASN A 264 21.70 4.15 21.17
CA ASN A 264 20.43 3.47 20.88
C ASN A 264 20.17 3.31 19.37
N SER A 265 21.00 3.91 18.52
CA SER A 265 20.75 3.88 17.07
C SER A 265 21.23 2.58 16.44
N LYS A 266 20.43 2.10 15.49
CA LYS A 266 20.80 1.10 14.49
C LYS A 266 20.76 1.78 13.14
N ILE A 267 21.86 1.73 12.41
CA ILE A 267 22.03 2.41 11.12
C ILE A 267 22.29 1.35 10.06
N LEU A 268 21.54 1.40 8.96
CA LEU A 268 21.65 0.51 7.82
C LEU A 268 21.98 1.31 6.56
N THR A 269 22.89 0.79 5.73
CA THR A 269 23.06 1.23 4.33
C THR A 269 23.06 0.04 3.39
N TYR A 270 22.57 0.24 2.17
CA TYR A 270 22.53 -0.77 1.13
C TYR A 270 22.85 -0.16 -0.23
N GLY A 271 23.53 -0.92 -1.10
CA GLY A 271 23.75 -0.59 -2.51
C GLY A 271 25.21 -0.73 -2.92
N ASP A 272 25.57 -0.03 -4.00
CA ASP A 272 26.90 -0.05 -4.63
C ASP A 272 27.86 1.04 -4.13
N GLN A 273 27.39 2.02 -3.34
CA GLN A 273 28.21 3.13 -2.84
C GLN A 273 29.22 2.72 -1.76
N SER A 274 30.36 3.43 -1.74
CA SER A 274 31.49 3.14 -0.86
C SER A 274 31.15 3.24 0.62
N VAL A 275 31.28 2.11 1.33
CA VAL A 275 31.15 2.07 2.80
C VAL A 275 32.15 3.00 3.50
N GLU A 276 33.32 3.25 2.92
CA GLU A 276 34.33 4.14 3.53
C GLU A 276 33.84 5.60 3.56
N GLU A 277 33.17 6.06 2.50
CA GLU A 277 32.54 7.38 2.45
C GLU A 277 31.38 7.51 3.45
N HIS A 278 30.56 6.45 3.59
CA HIS A 278 29.49 6.40 4.60
C HIS A 278 30.06 6.45 6.02
N LEU A 279 31.11 5.67 6.30
CA LEU A 279 31.77 5.62 7.61
C LEU A 279 32.46 6.94 7.95
N GLN A 280 33.07 7.63 6.97
CA GLN A 280 33.60 8.98 7.18
C GLN A 280 32.50 9.94 7.62
N PHE A 281 31.44 10.07 6.82
CA PHE A 281 30.38 11.05 7.07
C PHE A 281 29.64 10.79 8.39
N LEU A 282 29.37 9.52 8.70
CA LEU A 282 28.79 9.10 9.98
C LEU A 282 29.76 9.35 11.14
N GLY A 283 31.05 9.05 11.00
CA GLY A 283 32.04 9.26 12.05
C GLY A 283 32.13 10.73 12.45
N GLU A 284 32.10 11.63 11.48
CA GLU A 284 32.08 13.08 11.70
C GLU A 284 30.84 13.54 12.50
N GLN A 285 29.65 12.96 12.27
CA GLN A 285 28.45 13.29 13.06
C GLN A 285 28.48 12.64 14.45
N LEU A 286 28.69 11.32 14.51
CA LEU A 286 28.58 10.54 15.75
C LEU A 286 29.72 10.81 16.75
N SER A 287 30.88 11.31 16.28
CA SER A 287 32.02 11.67 17.14
C SER A 287 31.72 12.80 18.16
N ARG A 288 30.64 13.57 17.96
CA ARG A 288 30.19 14.61 18.89
C ARG A 288 29.68 14.03 20.22
N PHE A 289 29.02 12.88 20.15
CA PHE A 289 28.37 12.21 21.28
C PHE A 289 29.34 11.34 22.10
N ASN A 290 28.93 10.89 23.28
CA ASN A 290 29.64 9.90 24.11
C ASN A 290 28.71 8.73 24.41
N GLN A 291 29.24 7.51 24.63
CA GLN A 291 28.44 6.37 25.03
C GLN A 291 27.66 6.64 26.33
N ARG A 292 26.42 6.15 26.39
CA ARG A 292 25.54 6.22 27.56
C ARG A 292 24.67 4.96 27.65
N ALA A 293 24.08 4.72 28.82
CA ALA A 293 23.01 3.74 28.97
C ALA A 293 21.75 4.18 28.19
N VAL A 294 21.03 3.21 27.64
CA VAL A 294 19.80 3.39 26.85
C VAL A 294 18.89 2.19 27.08
N ASP A 295 17.58 2.35 26.90
CA ASP A 295 16.67 1.21 26.95
C ASP A 295 16.94 0.25 25.77
N LYS A 296 17.14 -1.04 26.09
CA LYS A 296 17.26 -2.15 25.14
C LYS A 296 16.31 -3.29 25.47
N GLU A 297 15.31 -3.05 26.31
CA GLU A 297 14.35 -4.05 26.75
C GLU A 297 13.48 -4.52 25.57
N VAL A 298 13.56 -5.82 25.27
CA VAL A 298 12.68 -6.48 24.32
C VAL A 298 11.45 -6.95 25.10
N LYS A 299 10.40 -6.12 25.07
CA LYS A 299 9.11 -6.39 25.73
C LYS A 299 8.53 -7.74 25.29
N SER A 300 7.78 -8.37 26.18
CA SER A 300 7.19 -9.71 26.01
C SER A 300 5.66 -9.65 26.03
N PRO A 301 4.93 -10.49 25.26
CA PRO A 301 3.50 -10.69 25.48
C PRO A 301 3.24 -11.32 26.85
N ILE A 302 1.97 -11.34 27.28
CA ILE A 302 1.58 -11.93 28.58
C ILE A 302 1.94 -13.42 28.66
N ALA A 303 2.19 -13.92 29.87
CA ALA A 303 2.14 -15.34 30.13
C ALA A 303 0.67 -15.79 30.23
N ILE A 304 0.30 -16.86 29.53
CA ILE A 304 -1.02 -17.47 29.63
C ILE A 304 -0.87 -18.82 30.35
N GLU A 305 -1.41 -18.91 31.56
CA GLU A 305 -1.36 -20.13 32.37
C GLU A 305 -2.68 -20.93 32.35
N GLU A 306 -3.79 -20.22 32.19
CA GLU A 306 -5.17 -20.72 32.07
C GLU A 306 -5.90 -19.97 30.94
N PRO A 307 -7.07 -20.44 30.45
CA PRO A 307 -7.81 -19.76 29.39
C PRO A 307 -8.25 -18.34 29.80
N LEU A 308 -7.92 -17.34 28.99
CA LEU A 308 -8.34 -15.96 29.18
C LEU A 308 -9.44 -15.58 28.19
N HIS A 309 -10.40 -14.79 28.63
CA HIS A 309 -11.51 -14.30 27.80
C HIS A 309 -11.65 -12.79 27.97
N VAL A 310 -11.64 -12.06 26.86
CA VAL A 310 -11.77 -10.59 26.81
C VAL A 310 -12.85 -10.22 25.80
N THR A 311 -13.73 -9.31 26.21
CA THR A 311 -14.82 -8.79 25.38
C THR A 311 -14.80 -7.26 25.38
N VAL A 312 -14.74 -6.66 24.20
CA VAL A 312 -14.83 -5.19 23.99
C VAL A 312 -16.01 -4.84 23.07
N LYS A 313 -16.42 -3.56 23.05
CA LYS A 313 -17.40 -3.05 22.07
C LYS A 313 -16.70 -2.54 20.81
N GLY A 314 -17.36 -2.65 19.67
CA GLY A 314 -16.98 -2.01 18.40
C GLY A 314 -18.19 -1.42 17.64
N PRO A 315 -17.94 -0.74 16.51
CA PRO A 315 -18.99 -0.25 15.62
C PRO A 315 -19.68 -1.40 14.88
N ILE A 316 -20.80 -1.08 14.23
CA ILE A 316 -21.53 -1.96 13.30
C ILE A 316 -21.10 -1.63 11.87
N ASP A 317 -20.88 -2.66 11.04
CA ASP A 317 -20.68 -2.50 9.59
C ASP A 317 -22.05 -2.44 8.89
N PRO A 318 -22.46 -1.30 8.29
CA PRO A 318 -23.77 -1.15 7.66
C PRO A 318 -23.92 -1.87 6.30
N LEU A 319 -22.86 -2.51 5.76
CA LEU A 319 -22.93 -3.36 4.57
C LEU A 319 -23.01 -4.87 4.91
N THR A 320 -22.58 -5.27 6.10
CA THR A 320 -22.60 -6.67 6.58
C THR A 320 -23.97 -7.04 7.20
N PRO A 321 -24.48 -8.29 7.08
CA PRO A 321 -25.77 -8.68 7.66
C PRO A 321 -25.87 -8.45 9.19
N PRO A 322 -27.02 -8.01 9.75
CA PRO A 322 -27.13 -7.65 11.17
C PRO A 322 -26.85 -8.76 12.18
N ASN A 323 -27.02 -10.03 11.78
CA ASN A 323 -26.75 -11.21 12.60
C ASN A 323 -25.29 -11.69 12.53
N ALA A 324 -24.45 -11.09 11.69
CA ALA A 324 -23.09 -11.50 11.36
C ALA A 324 -22.08 -10.38 11.68
N GLN A 325 -22.14 -9.82 12.89
CA GLN A 325 -21.47 -8.55 13.24
C GLN A 325 -20.37 -8.68 14.31
N TYR A 326 -20.09 -9.88 14.82
CA TYR A 326 -19.02 -10.08 15.80
C TYR A 326 -17.69 -10.31 15.08
N LYS A 327 -16.61 -9.79 15.67
CA LYS A 327 -15.22 -10.14 15.31
C LYS A 327 -14.60 -10.85 16.51
N THR A 328 -13.94 -11.99 16.34
CA THR A 328 -13.36 -12.76 17.46
C THR A 328 -12.07 -13.48 17.06
N SER A 329 -11.23 -13.83 18.02
CA SER A 329 -9.98 -14.56 17.79
C SER A 329 -9.55 -15.39 18.99
N LEU A 330 -8.91 -16.53 18.71
CA LEU A 330 -8.26 -17.42 19.67
C LEU A 330 -6.75 -17.37 19.44
N SER A 331 -5.98 -17.09 20.50
CA SER A 331 -4.55 -16.74 20.37
C SER A 331 -3.67 -17.46 21.38
N TRP A 332 -2.46 -17.83 20.96
CA TRP A 332 -1.45 -18.56 21.72
C TRP A 332 -0.12 -17.79 21.75
N ILE A 333 0.64 -17.97 22.83
CA ILE A 333 2.05 -17.57 22.87
C ILE A 333 2.88 -18.73 22.30
N ALA A 334 3.69 -18.43 21.27
CA ALA A 334 4.35 -19.41 20.45
C ALA A 334 5.88 -19.45 20.69
N THR A 335 6.68 -19.39 19.62
CA THR A 335 8.14 -19.53 19.66
C THR A 335 8.87 -18.34 20.27
N GLU A 336 10.03 -18.59 20.90
CA GLU A 336 10.99 -17.54 21.26
C GLU A 336 11.47 -16.86 19.97
N ARG A 337 11.53 -15.52 19.95
CA ARG A 337 11.78 -14.74 18.72
C ARG A 337 13.14 -15.04 18.08
N THR A 338 14.10 -15.53 18.86
CA THR A 338 15.46 -15.89 18.45
C THR A 338 15.60 -17.31 17.88
N ASP A 339 14.69 -18.26 18.15
CA ASP A 339 14.74 -19.57 17.48
C ASP A 339 14.11 -19.46 16.08
N GLN A 340 14.95 -19.08 15.11
CA GLN A 340 14.52 -18.87 13.74
C GLN A 340 14.10 -20.17 13.04
N VAL A 341 14.61 -21.33 13.47
CA VAL A 341 14.32 -22.62 12.83
C VAL A 341 12.99 -23.18 13.32
N GLU A 342 12.72 -23.12 14.62
CA GLU A 342 11.41 -23.49 15.17
C GLU A 342 10.34 -22.47 14.75
N SER A 343 10.65 -21.17 14.74
CA SER A 343 9.77 -20.13 14.21
C SER A 343 9.39 -20.38 12.74
N PHE A 344 10.35 -20.75 11.89
CA PHE A 344 10.11 -21.05 10.48
C PHE A 344 9.34 -22.36 10.30
N GLY A 345 9.65 -23.38 11.10
CA GLY A 345 8.88 -24.63 11.13
C GLY A 345 7.42 -24.43 11.53
N LEU A 346 7.14 -23.59 12.53
CA LEU A 346 5.77 -23.28 12.95
C LEU A 346 5.03 -22.45 11.89
N GLN A 347 5.69 -21.47 11.26
CA GLN A 347 5.11 -20.71 10.15
C GLN A 347 4.74 -21.62 8.96
N ILE A 348 5.55 -22.63 8.63
CA ILE A 348 5.17 -23.65 7.64
C ILE A 348 3.98 -24.46 8.16
N ALA A 349 4.01 -24.94 9.40
CA ALA A 349 2.94 -25.76 9.97
C ALA A 349 1.57 -25.04 9.97
N THR A 350 1.52 -23.74 10.25
CA THR A 350 0.28 -22.96 10.27
C THR A 350 -0.14 -22.46 8.89
N ASN A 351 0.81 -22.11 8.01
CA ASN A 351 0.52 -21.84 6.60
C ASN A 351 -0.19 -23.03 5.93
N LEU A 352 0.27 -24.26 6.15
CA LEU A 352 -0.40 -25.48 5.65
C LEU A 352 -1.87 -25.62 6.09
N LEU A 353 -2.23 -25.05 7.25
CA LEU A 353 -3.58 -25.11 7.79
C LEU A 353 -4.49 -23.99 7.27
N MET A 354 -3.94 -22.89 6.73
CA MET A 354 -4.67 -21.62 6.50
C MET A 354 -4.53 -21.03 5.09
N ASP A 355 -3.44 -21.33 4.36
CA ASP A 355 -3.07 -20.62 3.14
C ASP A 355 -3.63 -21.30 1.87
N GLY A 356 -4.70 -20.71 1.37
CA GLY A 356 -5.42 -21.13 0.17
C GLY A 356 -6.77 -21.77 0.50
N TYR A 357 -7.64 -21.79 -0.50
CA TYR A 357 -8.96 -22.43 -0.46
C TYR A 357 -8.89 -23.95 -0.19
N GLY A 358 -7.76 -24.57 -0.50
CA GLY A 358 -7.44 -25.96 -0.16
C GLY A 358 -6.95 -26.23 1.26
N SER A 359 -7.09 -25.28 2.19
CA SER A 359 -6.53 -25.39 3.55
C SER A 359 -7.58 -25.78 4.61
N PRO A 360 -7.25 -26.66 5.58
CA PRO A 360 -8.20 -27.17 6.57
C PRO A 360 -8.99 -26.12 7.37
N LEU A 361 -8.32 -25.09 7.91
CA LEU A 361 -9.00 -24.07 8.74
C LEU A 361 -9.81 -23.09 7.91
N TYR A 362 -9.40 -22.79 6.66
CA TYR A 362 -10.28 -22.04 5.76
C TYR A 362 -11.57 -22.83 5.48
N GLN A 363 -11.44 -24.15 5.26
CA GLN A 363 -12.59 -25.02 5.01
C GLN A 363 -13.51 -25.22 6.24
N SER A 364 -12.95 -25.35 7.44
CA SER A 364 -13.74 -25.59 8.64
C SER A 364 -14.29 -24.32 9.31
N LEU A 365 -13.72 -23.14 9.03
CA LEU A 365 -14.16 -21.87 9.62
C LEU A 365 -14.88 -20.94 8.64
N ILE A 366 -14.32 -20.74 7.43
CA ILE A 366 -14.91 -19.85 6.42
C ILE A 366 -15.90 -20.64 5.57
N GLU A 367 -15.49 -21.77 5.00
CA GLU A 367 -16.37 -22.49 4.09
C GLU A 367 -17.56 -23.19 4.75
N SER A 368 -17.56 -23.30 6.08
CA SER A 368 -18.65 -23.79 6.91
C SER A 368 -19.68 -22.71 7.29
N GLY A 369 -19.32 -21.43 7.13
CA GLY A 369 -20.16 -20.30 7.55
C GLY A 369 -20.07 -19.95 9.04
N LEU A 370 -18.97 -20.25 9.74
CA LEU A 370 -18.77 -19.75 11.11
C LEU A 370 -18.40 -18.26 11.15
N GLY A 371 -17.70 -17.77 10.13
CA GLY A 371 -17.43 -16.34 9.86
C GLY A 371 -17.23 -16.09 8.36
N THR A 372 -17.16 -14.81 7.96
CA THR A 372 -17.07 -14.40 6.54
C THR A 372 -15.63 -14.40 6.00
N ASP A 373 -14.67 -13.99 6.83
CA ASP A 373 -13.23 -13.95 6.50
C ASP A 373 -12.40 -13.99 7.80
N PHE A 374 -11.08 -14.14 7.71
CA PHE A 374 -10.17 -14.10 8.86
C PHE A 374 -10.02 -12.69 9.46
N SER A 375 -9.86 -12.59 10.79
CA SER A 375 -9.57 -11.32 11.48
C SER A 375 -8.13 -10.84 11.28
N MET A 376 -7.87 -9.54 11.36
CA MET A 376 -6.56 -8.93 11.07
C MET A 376 -5.37 -9.41 11.92
N ASN A 377 -5.60 -9.94 13.13
CA ASN A 377 -4.55 -10.55 13.95
C ASN A 377 -4.22 -12.00 13.57
N THR A 378 -4.98 -12.62 12.65
CA THR A 378 -4.84 -14.02 12.27
C THR A 378 -3.49 -14.29 11.59
N GLY A 379 -2.85 -15.40 11.97
CA GLY A 379 -1.53 -15.81 11.50
C GLY A 379 -0.45 -15.69 12.56
N TYR A 380 0.81 -15.66 12.11
CA TYR A 380 2.00 -15.65 12.96
C TYR A 380 2.54 -14.22 13.11
N MET A 381 2.55 -13.71 14.34
CA MET A 381 2.92 -12.33 14.70
C MET A 381 4.27 -12.32 15.44
N PRO A 382 5.40 -11.96 14.79
CA PRO A 382 6.74 -12.03 15.35
C PRO A 382 7.11 -10.81 16.23
N LEU A 383 6.26 -10.49 17.21
CA LEU A 383 6.36 -9.29 18.05
C LEU A 383 7.21 -9.51 19.32
N GLY A 384 8.04 -8.53 19.67
CA GLY A 384 8.83 -8.56 20.92
C GLY A 384 9.72 -9.80 21.06
N SER A 385 9.77 -10.34 22.27
CA SER A 385 10.63 -11.48 22.65
C SER A 385 10.07 -12.85 22.24
N LYS A 386 8.73 -12.97 22.06
CA LYS A 386 8.04 -14.22 21.74
C LYS A 386 6.92 -13.94 20.76
N SER A 387 6.86 -14.73 19.69
CA SER A 387 5.77 -14.63 18.72
C SER A 387 4.42 -14.97 19.36
N ILE A 388 3.38 -14.32 18.86
CA ILE A 388 1.99 -14.72 19.05
C ILE A 388 1.55 -15.47 17.80
N PHE A 389 0.69 -16.47 17.93
CA PHE A 389 -0.10 -16.99 16.82
C PHE A 389 -1.59 -16.82 17.13
N SER A 390 -2.39 -16.44 16.14
CA SER A 390 -3.83 -16.24 16.30
C SER A 390 -4.64 -16.84 15.16
N LEU A 391 -5.85 -17.28 15.48
CA LEU A 391 -6.89 -17.69 14.54
C LEU A 391 -8.18 -16.98 14.93
N GLY A 392 -8.66 -16.08 14.08
CA GLY A 392 -9.89 -15.36 14.32
C GLY A 392 -10.66 -15.04 13.05
N LEU A 393 -11.88 -14.56 13.24
CA LEU A 393 -12.92 -14.44 12.24
C LEU A 393 -13.64 -13.10 12.33
N ASN A 394 -13.95 -12.55 11.17
CA ASN A 394 -14.94 -11.50 10.96
C ASN A 394 -16.30 -12.13 10.64
N GLY A 395 -17.37 -11.33 10.68
CA GLY A 395 -18.69 -11.77 10.20
C GLY A 395 -19.36 -12.85 11.06
N VAL A 396 -18.99 -12.97 12.34
CA VAL A 396 -19.44 -14.07 13.20
C VAL A 396 -20.81 -13.75 13.80
N SER A 397 -21.67 -14.77 13.91
CA SER A 397 -22.93 -14.70 14.65
C SER A 397 -22.75 -15.09 16.12
N GLU A 398 -23.59 -14.54 17.01
CA GLU A 398 -23.47 -14.77 18.46
C GLU A 398 -23.55 -16.27 18.83
N GLU A 399 -24.41 -17.02 18.14
CA GLU A 399 -24.54 -18.47 18.30
C GLU A 399 -23.29 -19.27 17.85
N ASN A 400 -22.43 -18.70 16.99
CA ASN A 400 -21.23 -19.35 16.47
C ASN A 400 -20.01 -19.11 17.37
N LEU A 401 -20.00 -18.06 18.21
CA LEU A 401 -18.89 -17.75 19.11
C LEU A 401 -18.40 -18.95 19.95
N PRO A 402 -19.27 -19.78 20.57
CA PRO A 402 -18.80 -20.91 21.37
C PRO A 402 -18.21 -22.04 20.52
N LYS A 403 -18.65 -22.18 19.26
CA LYS A 403 -18.30 -23.29 18.36
C LYS A 403 -16.85 -23.18 17.83
N ILE A 404 -16.32 -21.95 17.74
CA ILE A 404 -15.06 -21.65 17.03
C ILE A 404 -13.84 -22.36 17.64
N LYS A 405 -13.69 -22.36 18.98
CA LYS A 405 -12.55 -23.04 19.63
C LYS A 405 -12.54 -24.54 19.33
N ASP A 406 -13.69 -25.20 19.50
CA ASP A 406 -13.80 -26.64 19.34
C ASP A 406 -13.53 -27.06 17.89
N VAL A 407 -14.04 -26.29 16.91
CA VAL A 407 -13.78 -26.54 15.49
C VAL A 407 -12.32 -26.29 15.11
N ILE A 408 -11.65 -25.27 15.67
CA ILE A 408 -10.20 -25.08 15.48
C ILE A 408 -9.42 -26.30 16.01
N TYR A 409 -9.71 -26.73 17.24
CA TYR A 409 -9.01 -27.86 17.88
C TYR A 409 -9.22 -29.15 17.08
N GLN A 410 -10.47 -29.48 16.76
CA GLN A 410 -10.81 -30.65 15.93
C GLN A 410 -10.09 -30.61 14.58
N THR A 411 -10.08 -29.46 13.90
CA THR A 411 -9.41 -29.32 12.59
C THR A 411 -7.89 -29.57 12.69
N ILE A 412 -7.26 -29.09 13.77
CA ILE A 412 -5.82 -29.29 14.01
C ILE A 412 -5.55 -30.77 14.37
N GLU A 413 -6.37 -31.39 15.22
CA GLU A 413 -6.24 -32.81 15.58
C GLU A 413 -6.43 -33.73 14.37
N GLU A 414 -7.46 -33.50 13.56
CA GLU A 414 -7.72 -34.24 12.32
C GLU A 414 -6.60 -34.06 11.30
N SER A 415 -6.08 -32.84 11.12
CA SER A 415 -4.95 -32.57 10.23
C SER A 415 -3.68 -33.31 10.68
N ILE A 416 -3.44 -33.41 11.99
CA ILE A 416 -2.31 -34.16 12.55
C ILE A 416 -2.52 -35.67 12.48
N ALA A 417 -3.76 -36.16 12.62
CA ALA A 417 -4.11 -37.58 12.48
C ALA A 417 -4.02 -38.06 11.02
N LYS A 418 -4.38 -37.21 10.06
CA LYS A 418 -4.15 -37.40 8.62
C LYS A 418 -2.67 -37.33 8.23
N GLY A 419 -1.92 -36.46 8.92
CA GLY A 419 -0.53 -36.12 8.62
C GLY A 419 -0.43 -34.98 7.60
N LEU A 420 0.60 -34.14 7.73
CA LEU A 420 0.75 -32.94 6.91
C LEU A 420 1.37 -33.25 5.54
N GLU A 421 0.68 -32.83 4.48
CA GLU A 421 0.97 -33.26 3.12
C GLU A 421 2.29 -32.69 2.59
N LYS A 422 3.29 -33.56 2.41
CA LYS A 422 4.63 -33.20 1.91
C LYS A 422 4.61 -32.37 0.64
N GLN A 423 3.68 -32.66 -0.27
CA GLN A 423 3.50 -31.93 -1.53
C GLN A 423 3.28 -30.43 -1.29
N LYS A 424 2.54 -30.05 -0.24
CA LYS A 424 2.32 -28.65 0.12
C LYS A 424 3.58 -28.01 0.74
N VAL A 425 4.33 -28.74 1.56
CA VAL A 425 5.64 -28.30 2.08
C VAL A 425 6.63 -28.04 0.95
N ASP A 426 6.72 -28.95 -0.03
CA ASP A 426 7.55 -28.78 -1.22
C ASP A 426 7.14 -27.52 -2.02
N GLY A 427 5.82 -27.24 -2.10
CA GLY A 427 5.28 -26.02 -2.74
C GLY A 427 5.62 -24.72 -2.00
N ILE A 428 5.53 -24.70 -0.67
CA ILE A 428 5.95 -23.54 0.14
C ILE A 428 7.44 -23.26 -0.08
N LEU A 429 8.29 -24.29 -0.03
CA LEU A 429 9.73 -24.16 -0.30
C LEU A 429 10.02 -23.68 -1.74
N HIS A 430 9.20 -24.06 -2.71
CA HIS A 430 9.30 -23.56 -4.09
C HIS A 430 8.94 -22.06 -4.21
N GLN A 431 7.86 -21.61 -3.57
CA GLN A 431 7.50 -20.18 -3.53
C GLN A 431 8.60 -19.32 -2.90
N LEU A 432 9.27 -19.86 -1.88
CA LEU A 432 10.38 -19.19 -1.21
C LEU A 432 11.61 -19.08 -2.13
N GLU A 433 11.98 -20.13 -2.87
CA GLU A 433 13.06 -20.08 -3.87
C GLU A 433 12.77 -19.08 -5.00
N LEU A 434 11.55 -19.09 -5.54
CA LEU A 434 11.06 -18.12 -6.54
C LEU A 434 11.13 -16.69 -5.99
N GLY A 435 10.78 -16.49 -4.72
CA GLY A 435 10.82 -15.21 -4.02
C GLY A 435 12.23 -14.63 -3.82
N LEU A 436 13.26 -15.48 -3.67
CA LEU A 436 14.66 -15.07 -3.62
C LEU A 436 15.19 -14.64 -5.00
N LYS A 437 14.89 -15.43 -6.04
CA LYS A 437 15.41 -15.20 -7.39
C LYS A 437 14.75 -14.02 -8.11
N HIS A 438 13.51 -13.68 -7.75
CA HIS A 438 12.75 -12.59 -8.35
C HIS A 438 13.35 -11.20 -8.05
N LYS A 439 13.96 -10.58 -9.07
CA LYS A 439 14.57 -9.25 -8.98
C LYS A 439 13.52 -8.14 -8.87
N LYS A 440 13.64 -7.33 -7.81
CA LYS A 440 12.81 -6.16 -7.50
C LYS A 440 13.69 -4.91 -7.41
N ALA A 441 13.24 -3.79 -7.93
CA ALA A 441 13.97 -2.51 -7.86
C ALA A 441 14.01 -1.89 -6.44
N ALA A 442 13.05 -2.22 -5.58
CA ALA A 442 13.02 -1.80 -4.18
C ALA A 442 13.71 -2.82 -3.24
N PHE A 443 14.73 -3.55 -3.70
CA PHE A 443 15.34 -4.62 -2.92
C PHE A 443 15.98 -4.11 -1.62
N GLY A 444 16.70 -2.97 -1.65
CA GLY A 444 17.29 -2.36 -0.46
C GLY A 444 16.27 -2.02 0.62
N MET A 445 15.12 -1.45 0.24
CA MET A 445 14.00 -1.21 1.16
C MET A 445 13.42 -2.54 1.69
N GLY A 446 13.35 -3.57 0.85
CA GLY A 446 13.00 -4.93 1.27
C GLY A 446 13.96 -5.55 2.29
N ILE A 447 15.25 -5.17 2.28
CA ILE A 447 16.23 -5.55 3.31
C ILE A 447 15.98 -4.76 4.61
N VAL A 448 15.73 -3.45 4.54
CA VAL A 448 15.35 -2.64 5.72
C VAL A 448 14.12 -3.21 6.42
N SER A 449 13.03 -3.44 5.68
CA SER A 449 11.79 -4.01 6.22
C SER A 449 11.92 -5.44 6.73
N ARG A 450 12.90 -6.22 6.23
CA ARG A 450 13.19 -7.57 6.74
C ARG A 450 13.99 -7.55 8.04
N LEU A 451 15.03 -6.72 8.12
CA LEU A 451 16.00 -6.77 9.21
C LEU A 451 15.57 -5.96 10.43
N ASN A 452 15.00 -4.76 10.26
CA ASN A 452 14.64 -3.89 11.39
C ASN A 452 13.71 -4.57 12.42
N PRO A 453 12.61 -5.26 12.05
CA PRO A 453 11.71 -5.88 13.02
C PRO A 453 12.38 -6.92 13.93
N GLY A 454 13.37 -7.65 13.41
CA GLY A 454 14.17 -8.60 14.20
C GLY A 454 15.26 -7.90 15.01
N TRP A 455 16.02 -7.00 14.36
CA TRP A 455 17.21 -6.37 14.93
C TRP A 455 16.89 -5.43 16.11
N PHE A 456 15.72 -4.76 16.11
CA PHE A 456 15.19 -4.01 17.26
C PHE A 456 14.56 -4.88 18.37
N ASN A 457 14.45 -6.20 18.15
CA ASN A 457 13.87 -7.16 19.09
C ASN A 457 14.80 -8.36 19.36
N GLY A 458 16.12 -8.12 19.35
CA GLY A 458 17.13 -9.07 19.81
C GLY A 458 17.56 -10.16 18.82
N VAL A 459 17.04 -10.16 17.59
CA VAL A 459 17.46 -11.11 16.54
C VAL A 459 18.72 -10.59 15.83
N ASP A 460 19.64 -11.49 15.53
CA ASP A 460 20.85 -11.16 14.76
C ASP A 460 20.51 -10.89 13.28
N PRO A 461 20.85 -9.72 12.71
CA PRO A 461 20.66 -9.44 11.29
C PRO A 461 21.45 -10.37 10.36
N PHE A 462 22.59 -10.94 10.77
CA PHE A 462 23.36 -11.87 9.93
C PHE A 462 22.65 -13.23 9.83
N GLU A 463 22.14 -13.78 10.93
CA GLU A 463 21.30 -14.98 10.88
C GLU A 463 20.04 -14.75 10.03
N SER A 464 19.44 -13.55 10.15
CA SER A 464 18.28 -13.12 9.36
C SER A 464 18.58 -12.97 7.85
N LEU A 465 19.85 -12.96 7.45
CA LEU A 465 20.31 -12.96 6.06
C LEU A 465 20.72 -14.37 5.57
N GLN A 466 21.19 -15.25 6.45
CA GLN A 466 21.63 -16.63 6.16
C GLN A 466 20.43 -17.56 5.85
N TYR A 467 19.66 -17.23 4.81
CA TYR A 467 18.37 -17.84 4.52
C TYR A 467 18.45 -19.35 4.27
N ASN A 468 19.43 -19.81 3.48
CA ASN A 468 19.59 -21.24 3.20
C ASN A 468 19.88 -22.06 4.47
N LYS A 469 20.60 -21.51 5.43
CA LYS A 469 20.94 -22.18 6.71
C LYS A 469 19.68 -22.49 7.53
N VAL A 470 18.71 -21.56 7.58
CA VAL A 470 17.43 -21.78 8.27
C VAL A 470 16.61 -22.85 7.53
N VAL A 471 16.55 -22.76 6.20
CA VAL A 471 15.82 -23.72 5.36
C VAL A 471 16.41 -25.13 5.42
N ASP A 472 17.73 -25.29 5.44
CA ASP A 472 18.39 -26.60 5.48
C ASP A 472 18.35 -27.22 6.89
N ALA A 473 18.44 -26.40 7.95
CA ALA A 473 18.16 -26.84 9.31
C ALA A 473 16.69 -27.30 9.47
N PHE A 474 15.75 -26.57 8.86
CA PHE A 474 14.35 -26.98 8.77
C PHE A 474 14.17 -28.31 8.03
N LYS A 475 14.74 -28.48 6.83
CA LYS A 475 14.69 -29.75 6.08
C LYS A 475 15.26 -30.91 6.90
N ALA A 476 16.36 -30.70 7.62
CA ALA A 476 16.99 -31.71 8.48
C ALA A 476 16.13 -32.08 9.71
N ASN A 477 15.28 -31.17 10.21
CA ASN A 477 14.28 -31.48 11.23
C ASN A 477 13.04 -32.17 10.63
N TYR A 478 12.51 -31.66 9.53
CA TYR A 478 11.34 -32.22 8.84
C TYR A 478 11.57 -33.66 8.38
N ALA A 479 12.78 -33.98 7.88
CA ALA A 479 13.17 -35.33 7.46
C ALA A 479 13.16 -36.39 8.58
N LYS A 480 13.01 -36.01 9.86
CA LYS A 480 12.86 -36.94 11.00
C LYS A 480 11.43 -37.50 11.11
N GLY A 481 10.46 -36.89 10.43
CA GLY A 481 9.03 -37.23 10.52
C GLY A 481 8.36 -36.63 11.76
N GLY A 482 7.07 -36.29 11.65
CA GLY A 482 6.25 -35.79 12.77
C GLY A 482 6.66 -34.42 13.34
N TYR A 483 7.60 -33.71 12.71
CA TYR A 483 8.16 -32.46 13.23
C TYR A 483 7.11 -31.33 13.27
N LEU A 484 6.44 -31.09 12.14
CA LEU A 484 5.42 -30.04 12.02
C LEU A 484 4.21 -30.34 12.93
N GLU A 485 3.77 -31.60 12.94
CA GLU A 485 2.72 -32.11 13.82
C GLU A 485 3.09 -31.96 15.31
N GLY A 486 4.36 -32.12 15.64
CA GLY A 486 4.91 -31.87 16.96
C GLY A 486 4.85 -30.39 17.36
N LEU A 487 5.11 -29.47 16.42
CA LEU A 487 4.98 -28.02 16.67
C LEU A 487 3.52 -27.60 16.89
N LEU A 488 2.59 -28.11 16.08
CA LEU A 488 1.15 -27.87 16.27
C LEU A 488 0.66 -28.40 17.63
N LYS A 489 1.09 -29.60 18.04
CA LYS A 489 0.83 -30.15 19.38
C LYS A 489 1.46 -29.33 20.50
N LYS A 490 2.69 -28.85 20.33
CA LYS A 490 3.44 -28.06 21.31
C LYS A 490 2.79 -26.70 21.58
N TYR A 491 2.27 -26.05 20.53
CA TYR A 491 1.87 -24.64 20.59
C TYR A 491 0.37 -24.38 20.50
N LEU A 492 -0.42 -25.19 19.77
CA LEU A 492 -1.82 -24.87 19.46
C LEU A 492 -2.82 -25.80 20.16
N LEU A 493 -2.48 -27.08 20.35
CA LEU A 493 -3.31 -28.02 21.13
C LEU A 493 -3.05 -27.87 22.63
N THR A 494 -3.32 -26.69 23.16
CA THR A 494 -3.23 -26.35 24.58
C THR A 494 -4.22 -25.25 24.96
N ASP A 495 -4.91 -25.43 26.09
CA ASP A 495 -5.91 -24.50 26.64
C ASP A 495 -5.33 -23.13 27.10
N LYS A 496 -4.03 -22.91 26.95
CA LYS A 496 -3.32 -21.66 27.27
C LYS A 496 -3.56 -20.59 26.20
N THR A 497 -4.83 -20.23 26.03
CA THR A 497 -5.34 -19.35 24.98
C THR A 497 -5.90 -18.04 25.52
N LEU A 498 -5.69 -16.93 24.80
CA LEU A 498 -6.53 -15.74 24.89
C LEU A 498 -7.63 -15.82 23.84
N THR A 499 -8.89 -15.80 24.27
CA THR A 499 -10.06 -15.51 23.43
C THR A 499 -10.34 -14.01 23.51
N PHE A 500 -10.31 -13.31 22.37
CA PHE A 500 -10.58 -11.87 22.29
C PHE A 500 -11.73 -11.62 21.31
N THR A 501 -12.81 -11.01 21.79
CA THR A 501 -14.04 -10.74 21.02
C THR A 501 -14.39 -9.25 21.04
N MET A 502 -14.74 -8.70 19.88
CA MET A 502 -15.38 -7.39 19.76
C MET A 502 -16.85 -7.58 19.37
N THR A 503 -17.75 -7.04 20.18
CA THR A 503 -19.20 -7.13 19.99
C THR A 503 -19.73 -5.87 19.31
N PRO A 504 -20.77 -5.99 18.46
CA PRO A 504 -21.39 -4.84 17.82
C PRO A 504 -22.09 -3.95 18.85
N SER A 505 -21.97 -2.63 18.68
CA SER A 505 -22.65 -1.65 19.51
C SER A 505 -23.26 -0.53 18.68
N THR A 506 -24.59 -0.44 18.67
CA THR A 506 -25.37 0.62 18.00
C THR A 506 -25.06 2.03 18.53
N THR A 507 -24.54 2.15 19.75
CA THR A 507 -24.16 3.42 20.37
C THR A 507 -22.72 3.83 20.08
N TYR A 508 -21.86 2.96 19.51
CA TYR A 508 -20.40 3.13 19.50
C TYR A 508 -19.93 4.52 19.02
N SER A 509 -20.39 4.96 17.84
CA SER A 509 -19.98 6.26 17.28
C SER A 509 -20.49 7.45 18.10
N ALA A 510 -21.65 7.31 18.76
CA ALA A 510 -22.20 8.34 19.65
C ALA A 510 -21.48 8.35 21.01
N ASP A 511 -21.12 7.19 21.56
CA ASP A 511 -20.34 7.03 22.79
C ASP A 511 -18.95 7.68 22.62
N ILE A 512 -18.29 7.48 21.47
CA ILE A 512 -17.02 8.12 21.11
C ILE A 512 -17.15 9.64 20.94
N ALA A 513 -18.18 10.12 20.24
CA ALA A 513 -18.42 11.56 20.08
C ALA A 513 -18.73 12.26 21.41
N ALA A 514 -19.47 11.60 22.31
CA ALA A 514 -19.76 12.10 23.65
C ALA A 514 -18.52 12.12 24.56
N GLU A 515 -17.64 11.12 24.46
CA GLU A 515 -16.34 11.12 25.14
C GLU A 515 -15.47 12.28 24.66
N GLU A 516 -15.32 12.44 23.35
CA GLU A 516 -14.50 13.51 22.77
C GLU A 516 -15.00 14.90 23.17
N ALA A 517 -16.31 15.15 23.12
CA ALA A 517 -16.89 16.42 23.58
C ALA A 517 -16.66 16.67 25.08
N SER A 518 -16.76 15.62 25.92
CA SER A 518 -16.51 15.70 27.36
C SER A 518 -15.03 15.99 27.66
N ARG A 519 -14.11 15.32 26.96
CA ARG A 519 -12.66 15.51 27.10
C ARG A 519 -12.20 16.85 26.55
N LEU A 520 -12.75 17.30 25.42
CA LEU A 520 -12.53 18.65 24.87
C LEU A 520 -12.92 19.70 25.90
N LYS A 521 -14.10 19.57 26.53
CA LYS A 521 -14.50 20.43 27.62
C LYS A 521 -13.52 20.38 28.79
N SER A 522 -13.06 19.20 29.22
CA SER A 522 -12.06 19.11 30.31
C SER A 522 -10.76 19.85 29.98
N LYS A 523 -10.26 19.73 28.75
CA LYS A 523 -9.04 20.45 28.29
C LYS A 523 -9.27 21.97 28.17
N ILE A 524 -10.48 22.43 27.86
CA ILE A 524 -10.86 23.84 27.92
C ILE A 524 -10.97 24.32 29.39
N ASP A 525 -11.64 23.56 30.27
CA ASP A 525 -11.73 23.83 31.70
C ASP A 525 -10.33 23.81 32.39
N GLU A 526 -9.37 23.02 31.89
CA GLU A 526 -7.96 23.04 32.29
C GLU A 526 -7.22 24.29 31.78
N ALA A 527 -7.46 24.70 30.54
CA ALA A 527 -6.92 25.94 29.99
C ALA A 527 -7.44 27.18 30.75
N ILE A 528 -8.74 27.26 31.05
CA ILE A 528 -9.36 28.38 31.78
C ILE A 528 -8.70 28.60 33.15
N LYS A 529 -8.34 27.53 33.88
CA LYS A 529 -7.62 27.61 35.17
C LYS A 529 -6.22 28.26 35.05
N SER A 530 -5.68 28.39 33.84
CA SER A 530 -4.37 29.01 33.55
C SER A 530 -4.46 30.50 33.19
N TYR A 531 -5.66 31.08 33.10
CA TYR A 531 -5.90 32.47 32.68
C TYR A 531 -6.83 33.23 33.66
N PRO A 532 -6.91 34.57 33.60
CA PRO A 532 -7.71 35.36 34.55
C PRO A 532 -9.23 35.24 34.39
N SER A 533 -9.71 34.83 33.22
CA SER A 533 -11.13 34.63 32.91
C SER A 533 -11.32 33.63 31.77
N GLU A 534 -12.54 33.13 31.61
CA GLU A 534 -12.97 32.28 30.49
C GLU A 534 -12.80 32.99 29.13
N GLU A 535 -13.22 34.26 29.04
CA GLU A 535 -13.05 35.10 27.84
C GLU A 535 -11.58 35.24 27.43
N GLU A 536 -10.68 35.52 28.39
CA GLU A 536 -9.25 35.62 28.09
C GLU A 536 -8.65 34.24 27.76
N ALA A 537 -9.15 33.14 28.34
CA ALA A 537 -8.72 31.79 27.97
C ALA A 537 -9.09 31.42 26.53
N HIS A 538 -10.32 31.71 26.09
CA HIS A 538 -10.78 31.49 24.71
C HIS A 538 -10.02 32.39 23.73
N LYS A 539 -9.81 33.66 24.08
CA LYS A 539 -8.95 34.59 23.33
C LYS A 539 -7.52 34.06 23.20
N GLN A 540 -6.91 33.57 24.29
CA GLN A 540 -5.55 33.01 24.29
C GLN A 540 -5.42 31.66 23.58
N LEU A 541 -6.53 30.91 23.40
CA LEU A 541 -6.58 29.73 22.52
C LEU A 541 -6.58 30.16 21.05
N ARG A 542 -7.39 31.15 20.68
CA ARG A 542 -7.46 31.69 19.31
C ARG A 542 -6.18 32.47 18.92
N GLU A 543 -5.60 33.26 19.82
CA GLU A 543 -4.33 33.99 19.60
C GLU A 543 -3.16 33.02 19.30
N ARG A 544 -3.10 31.85 19.96
CA ARG A 544 -2.09 30.81 19.68
C ARG A 544 -2.27 30.14 18.31
N GLU A 545 -3.52 29.93 17.86
CA GLU A 545 -3.78 29.40 16.52
C GLU A 545 -3.35 30.43 15.44
N LEU A 546 -3.58 31.73 15.68
CA LEU A 546 -3.10 32.81 14.81
C LEU A 546 -1.56 32.93 14.81
N GLU A 547 -0.89 32.68 15.95
CA GLU A 547 0.57 32.62 16.03
C GLU A 547 1.14 31.43 15.21
N LEU A 548 0.51 30.26 15.31
CA LEU A 548 0.91 29.08 14.52
C LEU A 548 0.75 29.33 13.01
N ILE A 549 -0.38 29.92 12.57
CA ILE A 549 -0.58 30.29 11.16
C ILE A 549 0.47 31.28 10.69
N LYS A 550 0.86 32.23 11.53
CA LYS A 550 1.90 33.21 11.21
C LYS A 550 3.27 32.54 11.03
N GLU A 551 3.61 31.51 11.81
CA GLU A 551 4.83 30.72 11.57
C GLU A 551 4.71 29.84 10.31
N GLN A 552 3.54 29.26 10.02
CA GLN A 552 3.29 28.51 8.78
C GLN A 552 3.43 29.41 7.54
N ASP A 553 2.72 30.55 7.50
CA ASP A 553 2.78 31.53 6.40
C ASP A 553 4.20 32.12 6.21
N ALA A 554 4.97 32.29 7.29
CA ALA A 554 6.39 32.60 7.21
C ALA A 554 7.23 31.43 6.65
N GLY A 555 6.97 30.20 7.08
CA GLY A 555 7.64 28.99 6.61
C GLY A 555 7.49 28.72 5.10
N HIS A 556 6.44 29.26 4.47
CA HIS A 556 6.23 29.20 3.01
C HIS A 556 7.06 30.22 2.22
N THR A 557 7.59 31.24 2.89
CA THR A 557 8.27 32.42 2.30
C THR A 557 9.71 32.64 2.79
N GLU A 558 10.16 31.89 3.80
CA GLU A 558 11.55 31.93 4.29
C GLU A 558 12.60 31.47 3.24
N SER A 559 13.87 31.78 3.51
CA SER A 559 14.98 31.19 2.77
C SER A 559 15.09 29.70 3.06
N VAL A 560 15.35 28.91 2.02
CA VAL A 560 15.62 27.46 2.10
C VAL A 560 17.06 27.14 1.68
N ASP A 561 17.95 28.13 1.74
CA ASP A 561 19.32 28.03 1.22
C ASP A 561 20.23 27.16 2.13
N SER A 562 19.78 26.84 3.34
CA SER A 562 20.42 25.85 4.22
C SER A 562 20.16 24.40 3.77
N LEU A 563 19.03 24.14 3.09
CA LEU A 563 18.72 22.80 2.58
C LEU A 563 19.56 22.50 1.33
N PRO A 564 20.09 21.27 1.18
CA PRO A 564 20.63 20.85 -0.11
C PRO A 564 19.53 20.81 -1.17
N SER A 565 19.94 20.77 -2.44
CA SER A 565 19.05 20.51 -3.57
C SER A 565 19.85 19.92 -4.72
N LEU A 566 19.25 18.98 -5.44
CA LEU A 566 19.61 18.71 -6.83
C LEU A 566 19.15 19.87 -7.73
N LYS A 567 19.53 19.79 -8.99
CA LYS A 567 19.08 20.67 -10.07
C LYS A 567 18.50 19.85 -11.22
N VAL A 568 17.70 20.48 -12.06
CA VAL A 568 17.21 19.90 -13.32
C VAL A 568 18.35 19.59 -14.30
N SER A 569 19.54 20.17 -14.11
CA SER A 569 20.78 19.77 -14.82
C SER A 569 21.27 18.36 -14.48
N ASP A 570 20.83 17.82 -13.35
CA ASP A 570 21.27 16.54 -12.82
C ASP A 570 20.33 15.40 -13.30
N ILE A 571 19.22 15.78 -13.96
CA ILE A 571 18.32 14.90 -14.71
C ILE A 571 18.87 14.76 -16.14
N ALA A 572 19.07 13.53 -16.60
CA ALA A 572 19.47 13.30 -17.99
C ALA A 572 18.37 13.76 -18.96
N ARG A 573 18.70 14.61 -19.95
CA ARG A 573 17.71 15.08 -20.95
C ARG A 573 17.20 13.96 -21.86
N THR A 574 18.03 12.94 -22.10
CA THR A 574 17.66 11.75 -22.86
C THR A 574 17.71 10.55 -21.95
N ASP A 575 16.64 9.75 -21.95
CA ASP A 575 16.55 8.52 -21.17
C ASP A 575 17.18 7.33 -21.91
N LYS A 576 17.49 6.26 -21.17
CA LYS A 576 18.09 5.03 -21.69
C LYS A 576 17.03 4.18 -22.39
N GLU A 577 17.07 4.18 -23.72
CA GLU A 577 16.28 3.26 -24.55
C GLU A 577 16.52 1.79 -24.17
N ILE A 578 15.43 1.04 -23.96
CA ILE A 578 15.44 -0.41 -23.80
C ILE A 578 14.91 -1.01 -25.10
N GLN A 579 15.71 -1.90 -25.71
CA GLN A 579 15.34 -2.58 -26.95
C GLN A 579 14.41 -3.77 -26.67
N PHE A 580 13.36 -3.90 -27.48
CA PHE A 580 12.41 -5.01 -27.44
C PHE A 580 12.30 -5.64 -28.83
N GLU A 581 12.16 -6.97 -28.88
CA GLU A 581 11.97 -7.69 -30.14
C GLU A 581 10.47 -7.98 -30.32
N ASP A 582 9.87 -7.52 -31.41
CA ASP A 582 8.48 -7.86 -31.75
C ASP A 582 8.43 -9.10 -32.64
N SER A 583 7.57 -10.06 -32.30
CA SER A 583 7.25 -11.20 -33.17
C SER A 583 5.73 -11.36 -33.38
N THR A 584 5.36 -12.27 -34.27
CA THR A 584 3.98 -12.66 -34.53
C THR A 584 3.89 -14.17 -34.59
N VAL A 585 3.08 -14.74 -33.70
CA VAL A 585 2.97 -16.19 -33.48
C VAL A 585 1.60 -16.70 -33.97
N TYR A 586 1.22 -17.92 -33.56
CA TYR A 586 -0.07 -18.57 -33.86
C TYR A 586 -1.27 -17.60 -33.99
N ASN A 587 -2.08 -17.77 -35.04
CA ASN A 587 -3.23 -16.94 -35.41
C ASN A 587 -2.97 -15.41 -35.55
N GLY A 588 -1.71 -14.97 -35.67
CA GLY A 588 -1.38 -13.55 -35.84
C GLY A 588 -1.25 -12.78 -34.52
N VAL A 589 -1.21 -13.49 -33.38
CA VAL A 589 -1.00 -12.89 -32.05
C VAL A 589 0.37 -12.21 -32.01
N LYS A 590 0.38 -10.92 -31.62
CA LYS A 590 1.60 -10.12 -31.47
C LYS A 590 2.28 -10.41 -30.14
N VAL A 591 3.61 -10.51 -30.13
CA VAL A 591 4.40 -10.78 -28.92
C VAL A 591 5.53 -9.77 -28.80
N GLN A 592 5.62 -9.09 -27.66
CA GLN A 592 6.78 -8.26 -27.28
C GLN A 592 7.73 -9.10 -26.42
N TRP A 593 8.96 -9.27 -26.87
CA TRP A 593 10.01 -9.99 -26.14
C TRP A 593 10.98 -9.02 -25.47
N HIS A 594 11.32 -9.32 -24.22
CA HIS A 594 12.38 -8.66 -23.48
C HIS A 594 13.38 -9.70 -22.96
N GLN A 595 14.58 -9.72 -23.55
CA GLN A 595 15.66 -10.63 -23.17
C GLN A 595 16.54 -9.98 -22.09
N ALA A 596 16.40 -10.44 -20.84
CA ALA A 596 16.91 -9.74 -19.65
C ALA A 596 17.53 -10.71 -18.62
N PRO A 597 18.38 -10.25 -17.69
CA PRO A 597 19.02 -11.11 -16.68
C PRO A 597 18.09 -11.48 -15.51
N THR A 598 16.99 -12.18 -15.83
CA THR A 598 15.84 -12.46 -14.94
C THR A 598 16.10 -13.44 -13.79
N ASN A 599 17.26 -14.10 -13.76
CA ASN A 599 17.64 -15.15 -12.80
C ASN A 599 16.87 -16.49 -12.98
N GLY A 600 16.80 -16.97 -14.23
CA GLY A 600 16.14 -18.24 -14.58
C GLY A 600 14.61 -18.20 -14.49
N LEU A 601 14.04 -17.00 -14.59
CA LEU A 601 12.61 -16.72 -14.46
C LEU A 601 12.05 -16.18 -15.77
N THR A 602 10.87 -16.68 -16.15
CA THR A 602 10.05 -16.13 -17.23
C THR A 602 8.82 -15.47 -16.63
N TYR A 603 8.56 -14.23 -17.04
CA TYR A 603 7.35 -13.48 -16.74
C TYR A 603 6.50 -13.41 -18.00
N PHE A 604 5.28 -13.92 -17.93
CA PHE A 604 4.30 -13.91 -19.02
C PHE A 604 3.17 -12.92 -18.70
N ARG A 605 2.81 -12.11 -19.69
CA ARG A 605 1.57 -11.31 -19.68
C ARG A 605 0.86 -11.43 -21.01
N ALA A 606 -0.46 -11.32 -20.96
CA ALA A 606 -1.35 -11.50 -22.08
C ALA A 606 -2.58 -10.61 -21.91
N LEU A 607 -3.05 -10.03 -23.01
CA LEU A 607 -4.25 -9.21 -23.08
C LEU A 607 -5.13 -9.74 -24.22
N SER A 608 -6.30 -10.26 -23.86
CA SER A 608 -7.38 -10.68 -24.76
C SER A 608 -8.36 -9.52 -24.89
N ILE A 609 -8.46 -8.90 -26.07
CA ILE A 609 -9.16 -7.62 -26.24
C ILE A 609 -10.64 -7.86 -26.47
N LEU A 610 -11.48 -7.20 -25.67
CA LEU A 610 -12.93 -7.33 -25.70
C LEU A 610 -13.53 -6.12 -26.42
N LYS A 611 -14.37 -6.38 -27.44
CA LYS A 611 -15.07 -5.35 -28.19
C LYS A 611 -16.49 -5.23 -27.67
N ASP A 612 -16.95 -4.00 -27.48
CA ASP A 612 -18.33 -3.66 -27.14
C ASP A 612 -18.90 -4.42 -25.93
N LEU A 613 -18.07 -4.59 -24.89
CA LEU A 613 -18.46 -5.28 -23.64
C LEU A 613 -19.60 -4.50 -22.92
N PRO A 614 -20.77 -5.11 -22.66
CA PRO A 614 -21.84 -4.44 -21.93
C PRO A 614 -21.42 -4.10 -20.49
N ASP A 615 -21.83 -2.91 -20.00
CA ASP A 615 -21.54 -2.42 -18.65
C ASP A 615 -21.89 -3.44 -17.54
N GLU A 616 -22.99 -4.18 -17.70
CA GLU A 616 -23.40 -5.23 -16.77
C GLU A 616 -22.42 -6.42 -16.72
N LEU A 617 -21.85 -6.82 -17.86
CA LEU A 617 -20.80 -7.85 -17.88
C LEU A 617 -19.47 -7.28 -17.38
N ARG A 618 -19.16 -6.01 -17.66
CA ARG A 618 -17.93 -5.34 -17.20
C ARG A 618 -17.81 -5.34 -15.66
N MET A 619 -18.86 -4.93 -14.95
CA MET A 619 -18.87 -4.93 -13.48
C MET A 619 -18.74 -6.34 -12.87
N LEU A 620 -19.05 -7.39 -13.65
CA LEU A 620 -18.89 -8.78 -13.26
C LEU A 620 -17.53 -9.39 -13.66
N VAL A 621 -16.66 -8.69 -14.41
CA VAL A 621 -15.31 -9.21 -14.76
C VAL A 621 -14.43 -9.46 -13.52
N PRO A 622 -14.39 -8.61 -12.46
CA PRO A 622 -13.66 -8.92 -11.23
C PRO A 622 -14.13 -10.25 -10.61
N LEU A 623 -15.44 -10.36 -10.34
CA LEU A 623 -16.04 -11.57 -9.76
C LEU A 623 -15.84 -12.81 -10.64
N PHE A 624 -15.79 -12.66 -11.97
CA PHE A 624 -15.42 -13.74 -12.88
C PHE A 624 -13.96 -14.20 -12.69
N CYS A 625 -13.02 -13.27 -12.54
CA CYS A 625 -11.61 -13.60 -12.29
C CYS A 625 -11.44 -14.32 -10.94
N ASP A 626 -12.14 -13.85 -9.90
CA ASP A 626 -12.13 -14.48 -8.59
C ASP A 626 -12.80 -15.88 -8.64
N SER A 627 -13.89 -16.02 -9.40
CA SER A 627 -14.59 -17.30 -9.61
C SER A 627 -13.71 -18.36 -10.30
N LEU A 628 -12.92 -17.97 -11.32
CA LEU A 628 -11.93 -18.85 -11.95
C LEU A 628 -10.94 -19.39 -10.90
N MET A 629 -10.52 -18.54 -9.97
CA MET A 629 -9.55 -18.85 -8.91
C MET A 629 -10.19 -19.47 -7.65
N ARG A 630 -11.50 -19.75 -7.64
CA ARG A 630 -12.25 -20.27 -6.47
C ARG A 630 -12.96 -21.59 -6.72
N ILE A 631 -13.60 -21.77 -7.89
CA ILE A 631 -14.57 -22.87 -8.12
C ILE A 631 -13.89 -24.24 -8.29
N GLY A 632 -12.71 -24.29 -8.93
CA GLY A 632 -12.08 -25.53 -9.40
C GLY A 632 -12.72 -26.09 -10.68
N THR A 633 -12.31 -27.30 -11.07
CA THR A 633 -12.75 -27.98 -12.30
C THR A 633 -13.45 -29.32 -11.99
N LYS A 634 -13.99 -29.97 -13.02
CA LYS A 634 -14.63 -31.30 -12.93
C LYS A 634 -13.72 -32.40 -12.37
N ASN A 635 -12.41 -32.23 -12.44
CA ASN A 635 -11.41 -33.25 -12.11
C ASN A 635 -10.44 -32.84 -10.99
N LYS A 636 -10.37 -31.54 -10.63
CA LYS A 636 -9.48 -31.00 -9.58
C LYS A 636 -10.23 -29.94 -8.77
N SER A 637 -10.20 -30.06 -7.44
CA SER A 637 -10.65 -28.97 -6.57
C SER A 637 -9.71 -27.76 -6.69
N MET A 638 -10.18 -26.57 -6.29
CA MET A 638 -9.34 -25.38 -6.33
C MET A 638 -8.07 -25.54 -5.48
N GLY A 639 -8.16 -26.21 -4.32
CA GLY A 639 -7.01 -26.54 -3.50
C GLY A 639 -5.92 -27.35 -4.21
N GLN A 640 -6.31 -28.31 -5.04
CA GLN A 640 -5.35 -29.11 -5.82
C GLN A 640 -4.68 -28.27 -6.91
N LEU A 641 -5.40 -27.31 -7.50
CA LEU A 641 -4.85 -26.34 -8.44
C LEU A 641 -3.92 -25.34 -7.73
N GLU A 642 -4.26 -24.88 -6.51
CA GLU A 642 -3.38 -24.07 -5.67
C GLU A 642 -2.07 -24.78 -5.34
N ASP A 643 -2.12 -26.05 -4.95
CA ASP A 643 -0.93 -26.85 -4.66
C ASP A 643 -0.05 -26.99 -5.92
N GLU A 644 -0.63 -27.29 -7.08
CA GLU A 644 0.09 -27.35 -8.37
C GLU A 644 0.67 -25.98 -8.78
N MET A 645 -0.08 -24.88 -8.59
CA MET A 645 0.40 -23.52 -8.81
C MET A 645 1.59 -23.21 -7.91
N LYS A 646 1.52 -23.53 -6.61
CA LYS A 646 2.59 -23.34 -5.62
C LYS A 646 3.82 -24.21 -5.91
N LEU A 647 3.68 -25.32 -6.63
CA LEU A 647 4.76 -26.25 -7.02
C LEU A 647 5.43 -25.96 -8.37
N LYS A 648 4.84 -25.11 -9.21
CA LYS A 648 5.30 -24.87 -10.60
C LYS A 648 5.53 -23.41 -10.95
N THR A 649 4.71 -22.52 -10.41
CA THR A 649 4.65 -21.10 -10.78
C THR A 649 4.96 -20.23 -9.57
N GLY A 650 5.30 -18.96 -9.77
CA GLY A 650 5.30 -17.95 -8.71
C GLY A 650 3.95 -17.24 -8.58
N GLY A 651 2.86 -17.92 -8.91
CA GLY A 651 1.53 -17.36 -9.12
C GLY A 651 1.19 -17.14 -10.59
N ILE A 652 -0.10 -17.30 -10.88
CA ILE A 652 -0.79 -16.85 -12.09
C ILE A 652 -1.91 -15.89 -11.69
N SER A 653 -2.43 -15.09 -12.63
CA SER A 653 -3.45 -14.08 -12.35
C SER A 653 -4.38 -13.89 -13.54
N PHE A 654 -5.67 -13.76 -13.28
CA PHE A 654 -6.67 -13.26 -14.21
C PHE A 654 -7.17 -11.91 -13.70
N GLY A 655 -7.54 -11.00 -14.59
CA GLY A 655 -8.03 -9.67 -14.19
C GLY A 655 -8.63 -8.88 -15.33
N HIS A 656 -9.44 -7.88 -15.01
CA HIS A 656 -9.86 -6.88 -15.99
C HIS A 656 -8.65 -6.09 -16.53
N PHE A 657 -8.71 -5.67 -17.80
CA PHE A 657 -7.79 -4.71 -18.38
C PHE A 657 -8.55 -3.56 -19.05
N SER A 658 -8.07 -2.34 -18.84
CA SER A 658 -8.33 -1.23 -19.75
C SER A 658 -7.17 -0.25 -19.79
N SER A 659 -6.94 0.37 -20.94
CA SER A 659 -6.02 1.51 -21.07
C SER A 659 -6.53 2.56 -22.06
N THR A 660 -6.37 3.83 -21.71
CA THR A 660 -6.71 4.96 -22.58
C THR A 660 -5.71 5.09 -23.72
N SER A 661 -6.14 5.53 -24.90
CA SER A 661 -5.19 5.85 -25.97
C SER A 661 -4.33 7.06 -25.58
N PRO A 662 -2.98 7.01 -25.73
CA PRO A 662 -2.11 8.14 -25.42
C PRO A 662 -2.30 9.35 -26.37
N HIS A 663 -3.12 9.19 -27.41
CA HIS A 663 -3.48 10.22 -28.40
C HIS A 663 -4.90 10.77 -28.26
N ASP A 664 -5.82 10.07 -27.57
CA ASP A 664 -7.25 10.40 -27.53
C ASP A 664 -7.88 9.91 -26.22
N THR A 665 -8.25 10.84 -25.35
CA THR A 665 -8.78 10.54 -24.01
C THR A 665 -10.16 9.88 -24.03
N GLN A 666 -10.86 9.92 -25.18
CA GLN A 666 -12.17 9.30 -25.36
C GLN A 666 -12.08 7.88 -25.92
N ARG A 667 -10.88 7.40 -26.28
CA ARG A 667 -10.65 6.02 -26.70
C ARG A 667 -10.04 5.21 -25.57
N VAL A 668 -10.68 4.10 -25.24
CA VAL A 668 -10.18 3.11 -24.30
C VAL A 668 -10.15 1.77 -25.01
N GLU A 669 -9.04 1.06 -24.89
CA GLU A 669 -8.99 -0.37 -25.17
C GLU A 669 -9.38 -1.13 -23.90
N GLU A 670 -10.27 -2.11 -24.01
CA GLU A 670 -10.75 -2.93 -22.90
C GLU A 670 -10.49 -4.41 -23.19
N GLY A 671 -10.29 -5.21 -22.14
CA GLY A 671 -10.01 -6.62 -22.30
C GLY A 671 -9.94 -7.42 -21.01
N PHE A 672 -9.52 -8.67 -21.17
CA PHE A 672 -9.22 -9.63 -20.12
C PHE A 672 -7.71 -9.87 -20.09
N SER A 673 -7.10 -9.64 -18.93
CA SER A 673 -5.68 -9.86 -18.69
C SER A 673 -5.41 -11.26 -18.13
N ILE A 674 -4.30 -11.83 -18.56
CA ILE A 674 -3.75 -13.08 -18.08
C ILE A 674 -2.28 -12.81 -17.73
N GLY A 675 -1.85 -13.23 -16.55
CA GLY A 675 -0.47 -13.08 -16.08
C GLY A 675 0.04 -14.35 -15.44
N GLY A 676 1.36 -14.52 -15.44
CA GLY A 676 2.02 -15.60 -14.73
C GLY A 676 3.54 -15.41 -14.67
N ARG A 677 4.18 -16.11 -13.75
CA ARG A 677 5.64 -16.26 -13.73
C ARG A 677 6.02 -17.67 -13.29
N ALA A 678 7.13 -18.17 -13.80
CA ALA A 678 7.68 -19.47 -13.41
C ALA A 678 9.20 -19.47 -13.60
N PHE A 679 9.89 -20.49 -13.09
CA PHE A 679 11.20 -20.81 -13.65
C PHE A 679 11.05 -21.28 -15.10
N ASP A 680 12.06 -21.05 -15.93
CA ASP A 680 11.99 -21.26 -17.38
C ASP A 680 11.57 -22.70 -17.75
N GLN A 681 12.06 -23.72 -17.03
CA GLN A 681 11.66 -25.12 -17.21
C GLN A 681 10.21 -25.45 -16.82
N ASN A 682 9.54 -24.59 -16.05
CA ASN A 682 8.16 -24.77 -15.59
C ASN A 682 7.14 -23.96 -16.43
N VAL A 683 7.58 -23.15 -17.40
CA VAL A 683 6.70 -22.35 -18.27
C VAL A 683 5.61 -23.18 -18.97
N PRO A 684 5.86 -24.41 -19.47
CA PRO A 684 4.79 -25.25 -20.01
C PRO A 684 3.69 -25.58 -19.00
N ALA A 685 4.05 -25.88 -17.75
CA ALA A 685 3.09 -26.18 -16.68
C ALA A 685 2.31 -24.93 -16.23
N MET A 686 2.92 -23.75 -16.29
CA MET A 686 2.22 -22.48 -16.08
C MET A 686 1.14 -22.26 -17.15
N TYR A 687 1.43 -22.55 -18.42
CA TYR A 687 0.45 -22.48 -19.50
C TYR A 687 -0.65 -23.53 -19.38
N GLU A 688 -0.32 -24.75 -18.96
CA GLU A 688 -1.28 -25.83 -18.66
C GLU A 688 -2.27 -25.41 -17.56
N LEU A 689 -1.78 -24.87 -16.44
CA LEU A 689 -2.61 -24.37 -15.34
C LEU A 689 -3.51 -23.20 -15.77
N ILE A 690 -2.98 -22.23 -16.52
CA ILE A 690 -3.75 -21.11 -17.10
C ILE A 690 -4.85 -21.64 -18.03
N GLN A 691 -4.55 -22.64 -18.86
CA GLN A 691 -5.51 -23.26 -19.78
C GLN A 691 -6.61 -24.00 -19.03
N THR A 692 -6.25 -24.88 -18.09
CA THR A 692 -7.21 -25.69 -17.33
C THR A 692 -8.14 -24.82 -16.49
N ILE A 693 -7.64 -23.76 -15.85
CA ILE A 693 -8.52 -22.83 -15.13
C ILE A 693 -9.41 -22.06 -16.12
N LEU A 694 -8.86 -21.43 -17.16
CA LEU A 694 -9.67 -20.61 -18.08
C LEU A 694 -10.75 -21.42 -18.84
N LEU A 695 -10.49 -22.69 -19.15
CA LEU A 695 -11.36 -23.53 -19.99
C LEU A 695 -12.19 -24.57 -19.23
N GLU A 696 -11.74 -25.07 -18.07
CA GLU A 696 -12.34 -26.23 -17.39
C GLU A 696 -13.02 -25.88 -16.03
N THR A 697 -13.01 -24.61 -15.60
CA THR A 697 -13.72 -24.19 -14.38
C THR A 697 -15.20 -24.59 -14.44
N ASP A 698 -15.67 -25.34 -13.44
CA ASP A 698 -16.98 -25.99 -13.50
C ASP A 698 -18.11 -25.12 -12.96
N PHE A 699 -18.43 -24.06 -13.68
CA PHE A 699 -19.57 -23.16 -13.40
C PHE A 699 -20.93 -23.88 -13.38
N ASP A 700 -21.06 -25.08 -13.97
CA ASP A 700 -22.29 -25.88 -13.94
C ASP A 700 -22.40 -26.80 -12.70
N SER A 701 -21.39 -26.79 -11.82
CA SER A 701 -21.41 -27.59 -10.59
C SER A 701 -22.32 -27.00 -9.50
N PRO A 702 -22.87 -27.85 -8.60
CA PRO A 702 -23.45 -27.37 -7.35
C PRO A 702 -22.44 -26.61 -6.48
N ASN A 703 -21.13 -26.94 -6.60
CA ASN A 703 -20.07 -26.24 -5.87
C ASN A 703 -19.94 -24.77 -6.29
N ALA A 704 -20.09 -24.46 -7.59
CA ALA A 704 -19.97 -23.10 -8.10
C ALA A 704 -20.91 -22.11 -7.38
N HIS A 705 -22.14 -22.54 -7.04
CA HIS A 705 -23.11 -21.72 -6.32
C HIS A 705 -22.61 -21.37 -4.90
N LYS A 706 -22.09 -22.36 -4.15
CA LYS A 706 -21.49 -22.15 -2.82
C LYS A 706 -20.26 -21.23 -2.90
N MET A 707 -19.39 -21.48 -3.88
CA MET A 707 -18.13 -20.76 -4.06
C MET A 707 -18.35 -19.28 -4.43
N ILE A 708 -19.26 -19.00 -5.37
CA ILE A 708 -19.61 -17.63 -5.78
C ILE A 708 -20.30 -16.88 -4.64
N ARG A 709 -21.23 -17.53 -3.92
CA ARG A 709 -21.83 -16.97 -2.70
C ARG A 709 -20.76 -16.50 -1.71
N GLN A 710 -19.76 -17.35 -1.43
CA GLN A 710 -18.69 -16.99 -0.49
C GLN A 710 -17.81 -15.83 -0.98
N LEU A 711 -17.55 -15.72 -2.28
CA LEU A 711 -16.88 -14.53 -2.85
C LEU A 711 -17.70 -13.24 -2.66
N LEU A 712 -19.03 -13.32 -2.80
CA LEU A 712 -19.92 -12.19 -2.55
C LEU A 712 -19.95 -11.78 -1.07
N GLN A 713 -20.02 -12.76 -0.16
CA GLN A 713 -19.94 -12.53 1.29
C GLN A 713 -18.62 -11.88 1.71
N MET A 714 -17.49 -12.42 1.24
CA MET A 714 -16.15 -11.86 1.49
C MET A 714 -16.01 -10.45 0.91
N GLY A 715 -16.48 -10.22 -0.33
CA GLY A 715 -16.38 -8.91 -0.98
C GLY A 715 -17.31 -7.83 -0.43
N ALA A 716 -18.38 -8.21 0.27
CA ALA A 716 -19.26 -7.28 0.98
C ALA A 716 -18.79 -7.00 2.42
N SER A 717 -18.25 -8.00 3.11
CA SER A 717 -17.85 -7.90 4.51
C SER A 717 -16.60 -7.04 4.68
N GLY A 718 -16.65 -6.02 5.54
CA GLY A 718 -15.50 -5.13 5.75
C GLY A 718 -15.23 -4.17 4.58
N ALA A 719 -16.10 -4.09 3.57
CA ALA A 719 -15.97 -3.10 2.50
C ALA A 719 -15.99 -1.66 3.03
N VAL A 720 -16.70 -1.41 4.15
CA VAL A 720 -16.65 -0.12 4.88
C VAL A 720 -15.30 0.14 5.54
N ASP A 721 -14.62 -0.89 6.05
CA ASP A 721 -13.26 -0.76 6.60
C ASP A 721 -12.26 -0.44 5.48
N GLY A 722 -12.38 -1.10 4.32
CA GLY A 722 -11.58 -0.80 3.12
C GLY A 722 -11.76 0.63 2.60
N VAL A 723 -12.98 1.19 2.67
CA VAL A 723 -13.25 2.60 2.36
C VAL A 723 -12.75 3.53 3.49
N ALA A 724 -12.76 3.11 4.76
CA ALA A 724 -12.19 3.88 5.86
C ALA A 724 -10.68 4.03 5.71
N SER A 725 -9.97 2.93 5.40
CA SER A 725 -8.53 2.96 5.12
C SER A 725 -8.19 3.69 3.81
N GLY A 726 -8.99 3.55 2.74
CA GLY A 726 -8.64 4.00 1.38
C GLY A 726 -9.43 5.17 0.78
N GLY A 727 -10.35 5.81 1.52
CA GLY A 727 -11.47 6.60 0.97
C GLY A 727 -11.14 7.68 -0.07
N HIS A 728 -9.97 8.33 0.00
CA HIS A 728 -9.55 9.33 -0.99
C HIS A 728 -9.39 8.73 -2.41
N MET A 729 -9.02 7.45 -2.52
CA MET A 729 -8.94 6.73 -3.79
C MET A 729 -10.33 6.47 -4.38
N TYR A 730 -11.34 6.16 -3.55
CA TYR A 730 -12.73 6.02 -3.98
C TYR A 730 -13.32 7.37 -4.43
N ALA A 731 -13.03 8.45 -3.69
CA ALA A 731 -13.41 9.81 -4.10
C ALA A 731 -12.80 10.20 -5.46
N MET A 732 -11.51 9.93 -5.66
CA MET A 732 -10.85 10.19 -6.95
C MET A 732 -11.39 9.31 -8.09
N ARG A 733 -11.70 8.01 -7.85
CA ARG A 733 -12.32 7.13 -8.86
C ARG A 733 -13.69 7.66 -9.29
N TYR A 734 -14.59 7.93 -8.35
CA TYR A 734 -15.93 8.42 -8.65
C TYR A 734 -15.89 9.77 -9.38
N ALA A 735 -15.06 10.72 -8.92
CA ALA A 735 -14.90 12.00 -9.61
C ALA A 735 -14.26 11.86 -11.01
N THR A 736 -13.33 10.91 -11.20
CA THR A 736 -12.71 10.62 -12.51
C THR A 736 -13.68 9.97 -13.49
N ALA A 737 -14.69 9.24 -12.99
CA ALA A 737 -15.72 8.59 -13.80
C ALA A 737 -16.62 9.57 -14.57
N GLY A 738 -16.90 10.73 -13.99
CA GLY A 738 -17.70 11.78 -14.65
C GLY A 738 -16.98 12.48 -15.81
N VAL A 739 -15.66 12.37 -15.91
CA VAL A 739 -14.84 13.15 -16.86
C VAL A 739 -14.13 12.31 -17.93
N SER A 740 -14.11 10.98 -17.82
CA SER A 740 -13.37 10.11 -18.75
C SER A 740 -13.98 8.70 -18.86
N PRO A 741 -14.01 8.08 -20.06
CA PRO A 741 -14.49 6.70 -20.21
C PRO A 741 -13.65 5.69 -19.41
N ALA A 742 -12.33 5.88 -19.33
CA ALA A 742 -11.45 5.06 -18.51
C ALA A 742 -11.75 5.21 -17.01
N GLY A 743 -12.16 6.40 -16.57
CA GLY A 743 -12.71 6.62 -15.23
C GLY A 743 -13.98 5.83 -14.98
N LYS A 744 -14.95 5.88 -15.92
CA LYS A 744 -16.21 5.12 -15.82
C LYS A 744 -15.93 3.63 -15.66
N ILE A 745 -15.01 3.09 -16.46
CA ILE A 745 -14.56 1.70 -16.39
C ILE A 745 -13.87 1.41 -15.04
N SER A 746 -12.95 2.27 -14.58
CA SER A 746 -12.26 2.10 -13.29
C SER A 746 -13.21 2.10 -12.08
N GLU A 747 -14.27 2.91 -12.14
CA GLU A 747 -15.33 2.97 -11.13
C GLU A 747 -16.26 1.75 -11.19
N GLN A 748 -16.55 1.24 -12.39
CA GLN A 748 -17.34 0.02 -12.62
C GLN A 748 -16.64 -1.27 -12.18
N ILE A 749 -15.30 -1.34 -12.24
CA ILE A 749 -14.55 -2.56 -11.87
C ILE A 749 -14.00 -2.56 -10.44
N GLY A 750 -13.95 -1.40 -9.78
CA GLY A 750 -13.30 -1.26 -8.47
C GLY A 750 -13.57 0.06 -7.74
N GLY A 751 -14.64 0.76 -8.10
CA GLY A 751 -15.12 1.94 -7.40
C GLY A 751 -16.16 1.64 -6.33
N ILE A 752 -16.81 2.68 -5.82
CA ILE A 752 -17.91 2.54 -4.86
C ILE A 752 -19.16 1.92 -5.50
N THR A 753 -19.30 2.07 -6.81
CA THR A 753 -20.31 1.41 -7.65
C THR A 753 -20.16 -0.10 -7.62
N GLN A 754 -18.91 -0.62 -7.69
CA GLN A 754 -18.66 -2.06 -7.60
C GLN A 754 -18.91 -2.59 -6.19
N VAL A 755 -18.55 -1.84 -5.14
CA VAL A 755 -18.91 -2.20 -3.75
C VAL A 755 -20.43 -2.35 -3.61
N LYS A 756 -21.21 -1.38 -4.13
CA LYS A 756 -22.68 -1.46 -4.14
C LYS A 756 -23.22 -2.66 -4.92
N LEU A 757 -22.61 -3.04 -6.04
CA LEU A 757 -23.02 -4.25 -6.78
C LEU A 757 -22.73 -5.52 -5.97
N ILE A 758 -21.53 -5.67 -5.41
CA ILE A 758 -21.17 -6.87 -4.64
C ILE A 758 -22.05 -7.01 -3.40
N THR A 759 -22.31 -5.93 -2.64
CA THR A 759 -23.24 -5.98 -1.50
C THR A 759 -24.68 -6.30 -1.94
N SER A 760 -25.15 -5.81 -3.09
CA SER A 760 -26.51 -6.13 -3.57
C SER A 760 -26.65 -7.58 -4.05
N LEU A 761 -25.60 -8.15 -4.65
CA LEU A 761 -25.53 -9.57 -5.01
C LEU A 761 -25.43 -10.47 -3.78
N ALA A 762 -24.64 -10.09 -2.76
CA ALA A 762 -24.58 -10.79 -1.47
C ALA A 762 -25.94 -10.78 -0.75
N ALA A 763 -26.65 -9.65 -0.76
CA ALA A 763 -28.01 -9.56 -0.20
C ALA A 763 -29.06 -10.40 -0.95
N ALA A 764 -28.75 -10.83 -2.19
CA ALA A 764 -29.61 -11.69 -3.02
C ALA A 764 -29.11 -13.15 -3.12
N GLU A 765 -28.08 -13.53 -2.37
CA GLU A 765 -27.34 -14.79 -2.57
C GLU A 765 -28.16 -16.09 -2.41
N GLU A 766 -29.23 -16.06 -1.63
CA GLU A 766 -30.14 -17.19 -1.39
C GLU A 766 -31.19 -17.36 -2.50
N ASN A 767 -31.26 -16.44 -3.48
CA ASN A 767 -32.21 -16.50 -4.59
C ASN A 767 -31.65 -17.40 -5.72
N PRO A 768 -32.22 -18.61 -5.96
CA PRO A 768 -31.65 -19.57 -6.91
C PRO A 768 -31.69 -19.07 -8.36
N GLU A 769 -32.77 -18.39 -8.75
CA GLU A 769 -32.94 -17.79 -10.07
C GLU A 769 -31.90 -16.70 -10.33
N ALA A 770 -31.68 -15.80 -9.37
CA ALA A 770 -30.68 -14.73 -9.48
C ALA A 770 -29.24 -15.27 -9.50
N MET A 771 -28.91 -16.25 -8.65
CA MET A 771 -27.60 -16.92 -8.67
C MET A 771 -27.35 -17.63 -10.00
N LYS A 772 -28.38 -18.29 -10.57
CA LYS A 772 -28.31 -18.92 -11.88
C LYS A 772 -28.14 -17.90 -13.01
N GLU A 773 -28.80 -16.75 -12.93
CA GLU A 773 -28.61 -15.66 -13.90
C GLU A 773 -27.19 -15.09 -13.84
N LEU A 774 -26.68 -14.85 -12.63
CA LEU A 774 -25.29 -14.43 -12.37
C LEU A 774 -24.28 -15.42 -12.98
N ILE A 775 -24.43 -16.72 -12.71
CA ILE A 775 -23.56 -17.77 -13.28
C ILE A 775 -23.60 -17.76 -14.81
N ASN A 776 -24.75 -17.53 -15.44
CA ASN A 776 -24.84 -17.40 -16.90
C ASN A 776 -24.10 -16.16 -17.43
N LYS A 777 -24.12 -15.04 -16.69
CA LYS A 777 -23.33 -13.82 -17.01
C LYS A 777 -21.83 -14.07 -16.86
N LEU A 778 -21.38 -14.78 -15.82
CA LEU A 778 -19.96 -15.19 -15.67
C LEU A 778 -19.50 -16.11 -16.81
N LYS A 779 -20.34 -17.09 -17.21
CA LYS A 779 -20.08 -17.97 -18.37
C LYS A 779 -20.06 -17.20 -19.71
N ALA A 780 -20.81 -16.11 -19.84
CA ALA A 780 -20.74 -15.22 -21.00
C ALA A 780 -19.39 -14.51 -21.09
N ILE A 781 -18.85 -14.03 -19.96
CA ILE A 781 -17.51 -13.42 -19.88
C ILE A 781 -16.42 -14.44 -20.27
N GLN A 782 -16.51 -15.68 -19.75
CA GLN A 782 -15.63 -16.79 -20.14
C GLN A 782 -15.63 -17.03 -21.66
N TYR A 783 -16.84 -17.14 -22.26
CA TYR A 783 -17.00 -17.34 -23.69
C TYR A 783 -16.40 -16.20 -24.53
N LEU A 784 -16.59 -14.94 -24.11
CA LEU A 784 -16.05 -13.76 -24.79
C LEU A 784 -14.51 -13.73 -24.71
N ALA A 785 -13.93 -13.96 -23.53
CA ALA A 785 -12.48 -13.97 -23.33
C ALA A 785 -11.77 -15.04 -24.17
N VAL A 786 -12.32 -16.26 -24.21
CA VAL A 786 -11.78 -17.38 -24.99
C VAL A 786 -12.01 -17.20 -26.50
N SER A 787 -13.16 -16.65 -26.91
CA SER A 787 -13.44 -16.33 -28.31
C SER A 787 -12.47 -15.29 -28.87
N SER A 788 -12.16 -14.25 -28.10
CA SER A 788 -11.18 -13.24 -28.49
C SER A 788 -9.77 -13.82 -28.67
N ILE A 789 -9.31 -14.73 -27.80
CA ILE A 789 -8.04 -15.48 -27.98
C ILE A 789 -8.09 -16.33 -29.27
N ARG A 790 -9.17 -17.10 -29.48
CA ARG A 790 -9.35 -17.96 -30.66
C ARG A 790 -9.23 -17.18 -31.97
N GLU A 791 -9.82 -15.99 -32.00
CA GLU A 791 -9.85 -15.09 -33.17
C GLU A 791 -8.56 -14.28 -33.38
N GLY A 792 -7.56 -14.43 -32.51
CA GLY A 792 -6.31 -13.67 -32.59
C GLY A 792 -6.44 -12.20 -32.16
N ASN A 793 -7.53 -11.82 -31.49
CA ASN A 793 -7.74 -10.48 -30.92
C ASN A 793 -6.93 -10.29 -29.62
N MET A 794 -5.66 -10.69 -29.63
CA MET A 794 -4.82 -10.87 -28.44
C MET A 794 -3.40 -10.36 -28.68
N ARG A 795 -2.76 -9.84 -27.62
CA ARG A 795 -1.30 -9.60 -27.57
C ARG A 795 -0.68 -10.21 -26.31
N ALA A 796 0.61 -10.55 -26.39
CA ALA A 796 1.39 -11.06 -25.27
C ALA A 796 2.71 -10.27 -25.09
N ALA A 797 3.28 -10.35 -23.89
CA ALA A 797 4.64 -9.92 -23.61
C ALA A 797 5.35 -10.93 -22.71
N LEU A 798 6.62 -11.19 -23.00
CA LEU A 798 7.46 -12.10 -22.23
C LEU A 798 8.78 -11.44 -21.85
N THR A 799 9.13 -11.53 -20.57
CA THR A 799 10.44 -11.14 -20.05
C THR A 799 11.15 -12.39 -19.54
N CYS A 800 12.30 -12.74 -20.12
CA CYS A 800 13.00 -14.01 -19.84
C CYS A 800 14.50 -13.93 -20.16
N GLY A 801 15.26 -14.97 -19.83
CA GLY A 801 16.65 -15.13 -20.30
C GLY A 801 16.72 -15.36 -21.82
N ALA A 802 17.80 -14.91 -22.45
CA ALA A 802 18.04 -15.10 -23.88
C ALA A 802 18.07 -16.59 -24.30
N ASP A 803 18.51 -17.45 -23.37
CA ASP A 803 18.52 -18.90 -23.45
C ASP A 803 17.13 -19.55 -23.30
N ALA A 804 16.16 -18.85 -22.70
CA ALA A 804 14.79 -19.33 -22.53
C ALA A 804 13.83 -18.91 -23.66
N ALA A 805 14.18 -17.88 -24.45
CA ALA A 805 13.29 -17.25 -25.43
C ALA A 805 12.66 -18.24 -26.44
N SER A 806 13.45 -19.07 -27.13
CA SER A 806 12.92 -20.00 -28.14
C SER A 806 12.06 -21.14 -27.56
N SER A 807 12.36 -21.59 -26.34
CA SER A 807 11.52 -22.56 -25.62
C SER A 807 10.19 -21.93 -25.16
N ASN A 808 10.22 -20.66 -24.77
CA ASN A 808 9.03 -19.90 -24.41
C ASN A 808 8.15 -19.64 -25.64
N GLU A 809 8.73 -19.28 -26.79
CA GLU A 809 7.98 -19.10 -28.04
C GLU A 809 7.31 -20.41 -28.49
N SER A 810 8.03 -21.53 -28.39
CA SER A 810 7.50 -22.86 -28.69
C SER A 810 6.33 -23.22 -27.77
N SER A 811 6.46 -22.93 -26.47
CA SER A 811 5.43 -23.18 -25.46
C SER A 811 4.19 -22.30 -25.68
N LEU A 812 4.38 -21.02 -25.96
CA LEU A 812 3.32 -20.05 -26.27
C LEU A 812 2.54 -20.45 -27.53
N ASN A 813 3.23 -20.85 -28.61
CA ASN A 813 2.58 -21.36 -29.82
C ASN A 813 1.74 -22.63 -29.55
N SER A 814 2.24 -23.54 -28.70
CA SER A 814 1.50 -24.74 -28.31
C SER A 814 0.25 -24.40 -27.48
N TRP A 815 0.35 -23.48 -26.52
CA TRP A 815 -0.76 -23.04 -25.68
C TRP A 815 -1.84 -22.31 -26.49
N LEU A 816 -1.46 -21.32 -27.31
CA LEU A 816 -2.38 -20.66 -28.25
C LEU A 816 -3.04 -21.67 -29.19
N GLY A 817 -2.26 -22.63 -29.71
CA GLY A 817 -2.76 -23.71 -30.56
C GLY A 817 -3.80 -24.61 -29.91
N THR A 818 -3.76 -24.80 -28.59
CA THR A 818 -4.78 -25.58 -27.86
C THR A 818 -5.98 -24.71 -27.49
N VAL A 819 -5.77 -23.51 -26.93
CA VAL A 819 -6.86 -22.60 -26.55
C VAL A 819 -7.71 -22.20 -27.76
N SER A 820 -7.11 -21.89 -28.91
CA SER A 820 -7.84 -21.56 -30.14
C SER A 820 -8.57 -22.76 -30.79
N ARG A 821 -8.36 -23.99 -30.32
CA ARG A 821 -9.15 -25.17 -30.73
C ARG A 821 -10.28 -25.50 -29.75
N SER A 822 -10.33 -24.83 -28.60
CA SER A 822 -11.42 -25.01 -27.65
C SER A 822 -12.72 -24.37 -28.16
N ASN A 823 -13.83 -25.09 -27.97
CA ASN A 823 -15.17 -24.63 -28.28
C ASN A 823 -16.01 -24.67 -27.00
N LEU A 824 -15.99 -23.58 -26.25
CA LEU A 824 -16.96 -23.36 -25.17
C LEU A 824 -18.35 -23.10 -25.78
N SER A 825 -19.39 -23.68 -25.18
CA SER A 825 -20.77 -23.42 -25.56
C SER A 825 -21.13 -21.95 -25.30
N SER A 826 -21.56 -21.23 -26.34
CA SER A 826 -22.10 -19.88 -26.16
C SER A 826 -23.38 -19.96 -25.32
N PRO A 827 -23.50 -19.21 -24.20
CA PRO A 827 -24.79 -19.00 -23.56
C PRO A 827 -25.72 -18.19 -24.47
N SER A 828 -27.04 -18.28 -24.22
CA SER A 828 -28.04 -17.45 -24.92
C SER A 828 -27.95 -16.02 -24.42
N LEU A 829 -27.26 -15.15 -25.17
CA LEU A 829 -27.22 -13.70 -24.89
C LEU A 829 -28.59 -13.02 -25.12
N SER A 830 -29.44 -13.61 -25.96
CA SER A 830 -30.82 -13.21 -26.16
C SER A 830 -31.63 -13.35 -24.86
N GLY A 831 -32.05 -12.20 -24.30
CA GLY A 831 -32.86 -12.11 -23.09
C GLY A 831 -32.10 -11.89 -21.78
N LEU A 832 -30.76 -11.93 -21.77
CA LEU A 832 -29.95 -11.67 -20.55
C LEU A 832 -29.85 -10.18 -20.17
N PHE A 833 -30.28 -9.28 -21.04
CA PHE A 833 -30.18 -7.83 -20.89
C PHE A 833 -31.56 -7.18 -21.03
N PRO A 834 -32.04 -6.40 -20.03
CA PRO A 834 -33.19 -5.53 -20.20
C PRO A 834 -32.95 -4.52 -21.33
N SER A 835 -34.01 -4.13 -22.05
CA SER A 835 -33.91 -3.12 -23.13
C SER A 835 -33.65 -1.68 -22.62
N ALA A 836 -33.60 -1.50 -21.30
CA ALA A 836 -33.09 -0.30 -20.66
C ALA A 836 -31.76 -0.64 -20.00
N THR A 837 -30.67 -0.06 -20.47
CA THR A 837 -29.42 -0.05 -19.72
C THR A 837 -29.62 0.77 -18.46
N ASN A 838 -29.22 0.23 -17.31
CA ASN A 838 -28.99 1.04 -16.12
C ASN A 838 -27.69 1.83 -16.36
N ASP A 839 -27.79 2.89 -17.15
CA ASP A 839 -26.68 3.79 -17.46
C ASP A 839 -26.13 4.37 -16.15
N PHE A 840 -24.96 3.88 -15.73
CA PHE A 840 -24.24 4.44 -14.60
C PHE A 840 -23.95 5.91 -14.86
N ALA A 841 -24.68 6.77 -14.16
CA ALA A 841 -24.55 8.22 -14.21
C ALA A 841 -23.74 8.70 -13.00
N THR A 842 -22.56 9.28 -13.24
CA THR A 842 -21.84 10.02 -12.22
C THR A 842 -22.55 11.36 -12.00
N HIS A 843 -22.91 11.67 -10.76
CA HIS A 843 -23.48 12.97 -10.41
C HIS A 843 -22.36 13.98 -10.11
N ARG A 844 -22.59 15.26 -10.40
CA ARG A 844 -21.53 16.29 -10.34
C ARG A 844 -20.97 16.55 -8.94
N ASN A 845 -21.82 16.55 -7.92
CA ASN A 845 -21.40 16.64 -6.53
C ASN A 845 -22.12 15.54 -5.74
N THR A 846 -21.36 14.64 -5.10
CA THR A 846 -21.93 13.49 -4.38
C THR A 846 -21.24 13.31 -3.03
N LEU A 847 -22.04 13.15 -1.98
CA LEU A 847 -21.59 12.68 -0.67
C LEU A 847 -22.05 11.24 -0.44
N PHE A 848 -21.13 10.35 -0.13
CA PHE A 848 -21.40 8.98 0.33
C PHE A 848 -21.41 8.99 1.86
N ASN A 849 -22.61 8.85 2.44
CA ASN A 849 -22.81 8.98 3.88
C ASN A 849 -22.32 7.71 4.61
N LEU A 850 -21.26 7.88 5.41
CA LEU A 850 -20.55 6.81 6.12
C LEU A 850 -20.22 7.25 7.55
N PRO A 851 -20.21 6.35 8.55
CA PRO A 851 -20.14 6.68 9.98
C PRO A 851 -18.71 7.02 10.48
N TYR A 852 -17.94 7.74 9.67
CA TYR A 852 -16.53 8.07 9.96
C TYR A 852 -16.37 9.37 10.75
N GLN A 853 -15.31 9.44 11.56
CA GLN A 853 -14.93 10.64 12.31
C GLN A 853 -14.18 11.69 11.46
N VAL A 854 -13.73 11.30 10.26
CA VAL A 854 -13.01 12.13 9.29
C VAL A 854 -13.59 11.93 7.90
N SER A 855 -13.28 12.84 6.99
CA SER A 855 -13.79 12.85 5.62
C SER A 855 -12.69 12.51 4.61
N TYR A 856 -13.13 12.11 3.42
CA TYR A 856 -12.28 11.97 2.23
C TYR A 856 -12.93 12.74 1.09
N SER A 857 -12.16 13.53 0.35
CA SER A 857 -12.72 14.31 -0.76
C SER A 857 -11.84 14.29 -2.00
N ALA A 858 -12.46 14.49 -3.16
CA ALA A 858 -11.76 14.76 -4.41
C ALA A 858 -12.57 15.66 -5.35
N LEU A 859 -11.87 16.48 -6.13
CA LEU A 859 -12.40 17.20 -7.30
C LEU A 859 -11.57 16.80 -8.52
N THR A 860 -12.21 16.48 -9.65
CA THR A 860 -11.52 16.12 -10.91
C THR A 860 -12.11 16.89 -12.11
N VAL A 861 -11.25 17.22 -13.08
CA VAL A 861 -11.60 17.85 -14.37
C VAL A 861 -10.88 17.17 -15.56
N PRO A 862 -11.46 17.18 -16.77
CA PRO A 862 -10.81 16.62 -17.97
C PRO A 862 -9.74 17.57 -18.52
N THR A 863 -8.64 17.04 -19.04
CA THR A 863 -7.51 17.80 -19.61
C THR A 863 -7.28 17.46 -21.08
N GLY A 864 -6.20 16.75 -21.42
CA GLY A 864 -5.84 16.33 -22.77
C GLY A 864 -5.00 15.06 -22.76
N PRO A 865 -4.73 14.45 -23.93
CA PRO A 865 -4.03 13.18 -24.03
C PRO A 865 -2.52 13.30 -23.77
N TYR A 866 -1.87 12.16 -23.51
CA TYR A 866 -0.45 12.06 -23.14
C TYR A 866 0.46 12.76 -24.16
N THR A 867 0.21 12.56 -25.46
CA THR A 867 0.95 13.22 -26.55
C THR A 867 0.50 14.66 -26.85
N SER A 868 0.03 15.39 -25.83
CA SER A 868 -0.34 16.81 -25.93
C SER A 868 0.50 17.67 -24.98
N GLN A 869 1.35 18.53 -25.53
CA GLN A 869 2.35 19.32 -24.80
C GLN A 869 1.81 20.12 -23.59
N PRO A 870 0.62 20.78 -23.64
CA PRO A 870 0.08 21.49 -22.47
C PRO A 870 -0.10 20.62 -21.21
N THR A 871 -0.27 19.30 -21.36
CA THR A 871 -0.36 18.39 -20.21
C THR A 871 0.98 18.20 -19.48
N ALA A 872 2.11 18.65 -20.04
CA ALA A 872 3.39 18.72 -19.34
C ALA A 872 3.38 19.87 -18.31
N ALA A 873 2.89 21.05 -18.70
CA ALA A 873 2.69 22.17 -17.79
C ALA A 873 1.69 21.83 -16.67
N ILE A 874 0.60 21.12 -16.98
CA ILE A 874 -0.36 20.65 -15.96
C ILE A 874 0.29 19.67 -14.97
N ALA A 875 1.18 18.77 -15.43
CA ALA A 875 1.88 17.85 -14.55
C ALA A 875 2.83 18.58 -13.58
N VAL A 876 3.64 19.52 -14.08
CA VAL A 876 4.53 20.36 -13.25
C VAL A 876 3.71 21.25 -12.29
N LEU A 877 2.61 21.84 -12.77
CA LEU A 877 1.66 22.63 -11.96
C LEU A 877 1.03 21.81 -10.82
N SER A 878 0.76 20.52 -11.02
CA SER A 878 0.22 19.65 -9.95
C SER A 878 1.20 19.50 -8.77
N GLN A 879 2.51 19.48 -9.05
CA GLN A 879 3.52 19.40 -7.99
C GLN A 879 3.68 20.75 -7.25
N LEU A 880 3.64 21.87 -7.98
CA LEU A 880 3.60 23.21 -7.37
C LEU A 880 2.36 23.41 -6.49
N LEU A 881 1.17 23.05 -6.98
CA LEU A 881 -0.06 23.15 -6.21
C LEU A 881 0.00 22.31 -4.94
N THR A 882 0.57 21.10 -5.01
CA THR A 882 0.76 20.24 -3.83
C THR A 882 1.69 20.90 -2.82
N HIS A 883 2.93 21.21 -3.20
CA HIS A 883 4.00 21.63 -2.28
C HIS A 883 3.96 23.11 -1.87
N ARG A 884 3.30 23.99 -2.63
CA ARG A 884 3.26 25.44 -2.37
C ARG A 884 1.89 25.96 -1.91
N HIS A 885 0.85 25.12 -1.84
CA HIS A 885 -0.49 25.58 -1.45
C HIS A 885 -1.37 24.51 -0.77
N LEU A 886 -1.59 23.35 -1.40
CA LEU A 886 -2.59 22.37 -0.93
C LEU A 886 -2.13 21.66 0.35
N HIS A 887 -0.84 21.32 0.47
CA HIS A 887 -0.28 20.79 1.72
C HIS A 887 -0.49 21.78 2.88
N ALA A 888 -0.17 23.05 2.65
CA ALA A 888 -0.30 24.12 3.63
C ALA A 888 -1.73 24.33 4.11
N GLU A 889 -2.68 24.59 3.18
CA GLU A 889 -4.05 24.93 3.58
C GLU A 889 -4.86 23.72 4.05
N ILE A 890 -4.59 22.50 3.55
CA ILE A 890 -5.38 21.28 3.89
C ILE A 890 -4.75 20.51 5.07
N ARG A 891 -3.43 20.24 5.06
CA ARG A 891 -2.74 19.52 6.15
C ARG A 891 -2.30 20.43 7.29
N GLU A 892 -1.41 21.39 7.04
CA GLU A 892 -0.79 22.16 8.14
C GLU A 892 -1.82 23.04 8.89
N LYS A 893 -2.72 23.70 8.14
CA LYS A 893 -3.73 24.63 8.68
C LYS A 893 -5.07 23.94 8.99
N GLY A 894 -5.54 23.11 8.06
CA GLY A 894 -6.78 22.33 8.18
C GLY A 894 -6.67 21.10 9.09
N GLY A 895 -5.47 20.57 9.31
CA GLY A 895 -5.25 19.40 10.18
C GLY A 895 -5.60 18.06 9.53
N ALA A 896 -5.81 17.97 8.21
CA ALA A 896 -5.96 16.69 7.52
C ALA A 896 -4.63 15.94 7.46
N TYR A 897 -4.65 14.60 7.43
CA TYR A 897 -3.41 13.81 7.30
C TYR A 897 -2.71 14.00 5.95
N GLY A 898 -3.45 14.28 4.88
CA GLY A 898 -2.86 14.64 3.59
C GLY A 898 -3.81 15.39 2.67
N GLY A 899 -3.24 16.20 1.78
CA GLY A 899 -3.96 16.88 0.69
C GLY A 899 -2.99 17.26 -0.43
N GLY A 900 -3.47 17.27 -1.68
CA GLY A 900 -2.60 17.48 -2.83
C GLY A 900 -3.33 17.50 -4.17
N ALA A 901 -2.56 17.66 -5.26
CA ALA A 901 -3.05 17.62 -6.63
C ALA A 901 -2.48 16.45 -7.43
N THR A 902 -3.27 15.93 -8.36
CA THR A 902 -2.90 14.84 -9.27
C THR A 902 -3.04 15.28 -10.72
N SER A 903 -2.21 14.71 -11.59
CA SER A 903 -2.35 14.83 -13.03
C SER A 903 -2.00 13.52 -13.69
N SER A 904 -2.80 13.14 -14.70
CA SER A 904 -2.58 11.94 -15.52
C SER A 904 -2.76 12.32 -16.98
N GLY A 905 -1.66 12.30 -17.75
CA GLY A 905 -1.72 12.51 -19.19
C GLY A 905 -2.39 11.35 -19.93
N LEU A 906 -2.34 10.12 -19.37
CA LEU A 906 -2.93 8.94 -20.01
C LEU A 906 -4.45 8.95 -19.92
N THR A 907 -5.03 9.10 -18.73
CA THR A 907 -6.49 9.26 -18.56
C THR A 907 -6.97 10.66 -18.95
N GLY A 908 -6.05 11.60 -19.14
CA GLY A 908 -6.35 12.98 -19.51
C GLY A 908 -7.11 13.73 -18.43
N THR A 909 -6.61 13.71 -17.20
CA THR A 909 -7.26 14.34 -16.03
C THR A 909 -6.31 15.17 -15.18
N PHE A 910 -6.89 16.13 -14.47
CA PHE A 910 -6.29 16.86 -13.35
C PHE A 910 -7.28 16.81 -12.19
N GLY A 911 -6.78 16.66 -10.97
CA GLY A 911 -7.62 16.62 -9.77
C GLY A 911 -6.91 17.11 -8.52
N MET A 912 -7.68 17.26 -7.46
CA MET A 912 -7.23 17.60 -6.10
C MET A 912 -7.96 16.70 -5.11
N TYR A 913 -7.30 16.33 -4.01
CA TYR A 913 -7.84 15.39 -3.02
C TYR A 913 -7.42 15.71 -1.59
N SER A 914 -8.16 15.17 -0.62
CA SER A 914 -7.85 15.21 0.81
C SER A 914 -8.09 13.85 1.47
N TYR A 915 -7.29 13.54 2.49
CA TYR A 915 -7.24 12.25 3.17
C TYR A 915 -7.19 12.43 4.69
N ARG A 916 -8.13 11.78 5.39
CA ARG A 916 -8.41 11.92 6.83
C ARG A 916 -8.61 13.38 7.22
N ASP A 917 -9.56 14.01 6.52
CA ASP A 917 -9.83 15.44 6.54
C ASP A 917 -10.97 15.78 7.52
N PRO A 918 -10.73 16.57 8.58
CA PRO A 918 -11.81 16.98 9.49
C PRO A 918 -12.80 17.94 8.80
N ASN A 919 -12.36 18.72 7.81
CA ASN A 919 -13.01 19.94 7.35
C ASN A 919 -13.20 19.96 5.81
N PRO A 920 -14.04 19.06 5.26
CA PRO A 920 -14.34 19.01 3.84
C PRO A 920 -14.94 20.33 3.32
N ASP A 921 -15.70 21.07 4.15
CA ASP A 921 -16.26 22.38 3.80
C ASP A 921 -15.17 23.40 3.41
N ASN A 922 -14.12 23.53 4.23
CA ASN A 922 -12.99 24.40 3.92
C ASN A 922 -12.17 23.85 2.74
N THR A 923 -11.91 22.55 2.69
CA THR A 923 -11.17 21.89 1.59
C THR A 923 -11.84 22.10 0.23
N LEU A 924 -13.18 22.01 0.15
CA LEU A 924 -13.93 22.29 -1.08
C LEU A 924 -13.81 23.76 -1.52
N SER A 925 -13.72 24.70 -0.56
CA SER A 925 -13.42 26.11 -0.86
C SER A 925 -11.99 26.30 -1.37
N ILE A 926 -11.02 25.57 -0.81
CA ILE A 926 -9.62 25.55 -1.27
C ILE A 926 -9.57 25.03 -2.72
N TYR A 927 -10.23 23.93 -3.07
CA TYR A 927 -10.28 23.42 -4.46
C TYR A 927 -10.86 24.45 -5.45
N LYS A 928 -11.96 25.14 -5.09
CA LYS A 928 -12.56 26.19 -5.92
C LYS A 928 -11.57 27.35 -6.20
N ASN A 929 -10.57 27.58 -5.34
CA ASN A 929 -9.67 28.73 -5.39
C ASN A 929 -8.21 28.42 -5.76
N ALA A 930 -7.71 27.19 -5.59
CA ALA A 930 -6.30 26.84 -5.73
C ALA A 930 -5.70 27.22 -7.09
N LEU A 931 -6.43 26.99 -8.19
CA LEU A 931 -5.99 27.38 -9.54
C LEU A 931 -6.08 28.90 -9.79
N ARG A 932 -7.04 29.58 -9.14
CA ARG A 932 -7.15 31.06 -9.16
C ARG A 932 -6.02 31.74 -8.37
N TRP A 933 -5.49 31.05 -7.37
CA TRP A 933 -4.27 31.43 -6.66
C TRP A 933 -3.04 31.19 -7.55
N ALA A 934 -2.92 30.00 -8.16
CA ALA A 934 -1.78 29.62 -9.00
C ALA A 934 -1.62 30.50 -10.26
N ALA A 935 -2.72 30.89 -10.90
CA ALA A 935 -2.72 31.81 -12.04
C ALA A 935 -2.24 33.24 -11.70
N LYS A 936 -2.09 33.58 -10.41
CA LYS A 936 -1.63 34.90 -9.93
C LYS A 936 -0.20 34.87 -9.37
N GLN A 937 0.48 33.71 -9.37
CA GLN A 937 1.84 33.61 -8.82
C GLN A 937 2.90 33.96 -9.88
N GLU A 938 3.95 34.64 -9.45
CA GLU A 938 5.19 34.80 -10.23
C GLU A 938 6.15 33.64 -9.90
N TRP A 939 6.04 32.54 -10.65
CA TRP A 939 6.91 31.36 -10.46
C TRP A 939 8.37 31.69 -10.77
N ASN A 940 9.24 31.55 -9.78
CA ASN A 940 10.67 31.81 -9.91
C ASN A 940 11.46 30.53 -10.27
N ASP A 941 12.74 30.68 -10.60
CA ASP A 941 13.60 29.56 -11.02
C ASP A 941 13.66 28.42 -9.99
N ARG A 942 13.65 28.69 -8.68
CA ARG A 942 13.65 27.62 -7.65
C ARG A 942 12.37 26.79 -7.73
N ASP A 943 11.21 27.46 -7.76
CA ASP A 943 9.92 26.78 -7.88
C ASP A 943 9.87 25.92 -9.17
N MET A 944 10.43 26.41 -10.28
CA MET A 944 10.54 25.65 -11.54
C MET A 944 11.47 24.43 -11.45
N GLN A 945 12.57 24.50 -10.70
CA GLN A 945 13.49 23.38 -10.50
C GLN A 945 12.85 22.31 -9.60
N GLU A 946 12.31 22.74 -8.46
CA GLU A 946 11.67 21.89 -7.46
C GLU A 946 10.46 21.12 -8.03
N ALA A 947 9.60 21.81 -8.80
CA ALA A 947 8.46 21.17 -9.44
C ALA A 947 8.84 20.12 -10.49
N LYS A 948 9.95 20.33 -11.21
CA LYS A 948 10.43 19.38 -12.23
C LYS A 948 11.07 18.16 -11.58
N LEU A 949 11.94 18.35 -10.57
CA LEU A 949 12.48 17.25 -9.76
C LEU A 949 11.35 16.38 -9.18
N SER A 950 10.31 17.00 -8.62
CA SER A 950 9.12 16.31 -8.09
C SER A 950 8.32 15.52 -9.13
N VAL A 951 8.36 15.87 -10.42
CA VAL A 951 7.80 15.02 -11.49
C VAL A 951 8.76 13.88 -11.82
N PHE A 952 10.05 14.18 -11.96
CA PHE A 952 11.05 13.22 -12.43
C PHE A 952 11.35 12.09 -11.43
N GLN A 953 11.08 12.26 -10.13
CA GLN A 953 11.04 11.16 -9.15
C GLN A 953 10.17 9.97 -9.55
N LYS A 954 9.08 10.21 -10.30
CA LYS A 954 8.17 9.15 -10.79
C LYS A 954 8.45 8.71 -12.22
N VAL A 955 9.15 9.52 -13.01
CA VAL A 955 9.56 9.19 -14.39
C VAL A 955 10.83 8.33 -14.38
N ASP A 956 11.80 8.71 -13.54
CA ASP A 956 13.12 8.08 -13.45
C ASP A 956 13.22 7.07 -12.29
N ALA A 957 12.06 6.69 -11.71
CA ALA A 957 11.99 5.69 -10.65
C ALA A 957 12.54 4.34 -11.16
N PRO A 958 13.40 3.65 -10.38
CA PRO A 958 13.96 2.38 -10.80
C PRO A 958 12.84 1.34 -10.93
N ILE A 959 12.65 0.81 -12.14
CA ILE A 959 11.67 -0.24 -12.43
C ILE A 959 12.29 -1.63 -12.26
N SER A 960 11.46 -2.60 -11.86
CA SER A 960 11.92 -4.00 -11.74
C SER A 960 12.02 -4.62 -13.14
N VAL A 961 12.97 -5.52 -13.36
CA VAL A 961 13.24 -6.14 -14.69
C VAL A 961 11.98 -6.69 -15.35
N SER A 962 11.06 -7.29 -14.58
CA SER A 962 9.80 -7.82 -15.10
C SER A 962 8.80 -6.75 -15.60
N GLN A 963 8.99 -5.47 -15.28
CA GLN A 963 8.14 -4.34 -15.67
C GLN A 963 8.74 -3.51 -16.82
N GLU A 964 9.99 -3.76 -17.22
CA GLU A 964 10.62 -3.12 -18.37
C GLU A 964 9.79 -3.38 -19.64
N GLY A 965 9.47 -2.31 -20.38
CA GLY A 965 8.63 -2.37 -21.58
C GLY A 965 7.12 -2.44 -21.34
N MET A 966 6.64 -2.38 -20.09
CA MET A 966 5.19 -2.45 -19.81
C MET A 966 4.42 -1.19 -20.18
N THR A 967 5.03 0.01 -20.19
CA THR A 967 4.37 1.22 -20.72
C THR A 967 3.93 1.02 -22.17
N ARG A 968 4.81 0.41 -22.99
CA ARG A 968 4.57 0.05 -24.39
C ARG A 968 3.51 -1.04 -24.53
N PHE A 969 3.65 -2.14 -23.78
CA PHE A 969 2.73 -3.28 -23.90
C PHE A 969 1.29 -2.97 -23.43
N LEU A 970 1.15 -2.23 -22.33
CA LEU A 970 -0.16 -1.91 -21.74
C LEU A 970 -0.81 -0.71 -22.43
N ASN A 971 -0.07 0.37 -22.66
CA ASN A 971 -0.64 1.68 -23.03
C ASN A 971 -0.32 2.10 -24.47
N GLY A 972 0.47 1.32 -25.21
CA GLY A 972 0.89 1.65 -26.59
C GLY A 972 1.84 2.84 -26.71
N ILE A 973 2.37 3.34 -25.59
CA ILE A 973 3.32 4.47 -25.57
C ILE A 973 4.69 3.96 -26.01
N THR A 974 5.32 4.64 -26.97
CA THR A 974 6.65 4.27 -27.48
C THR A 974 7.76 5.08 -26.81
N TYR A 975 9.02 4.61 -26.92
CA TYR A 975 10.18 5.32 -26.37
C TYR A 975 10.28 6.76 -26.89
N GLU A 976 9.97 7.01 -28.17
CA GLU A 976 9.96 8.37 -28.74
C GLU A 976 8.89 9.25 -28.10
N GLN A 977 7.76 8.67 -27.65
CA GLN A 977 6.72 9.39 -26.93
C GLN A 977 7.12 9.66 -25.48
N GLU A 978 7.78 8.72 -24.80
CA GLU A 978 8.33 8.91 -23.44
C GLU A 978 9.46 9.95 -23.46
N GLN A 979 10.36 9.90 -24.45
CA GLN A 979 11.43 10.88 -24.65
C GLN A 979 10.89 12.26 -25.06
N GLN A 980 9.91 12.34 -25.96
CA GLN A 980 9.29 13.62 -26.31
C GLN A 980 8.55 14.22 -25.09
N ARG A 981 7.90 13.37 -24.28
CA ARG A 981 7.24 13.76 -23.03
C ARG A 981 8.25 14.29 -22.00
N ARG A 982 9.39 13.60 -21.84
CA ARG A 982 10.52 13.98 -20.99
C ARG A 982 11.02 15.38 -21.35
N GLU A 983 11.24 15.65 -22.64
CA GLU A 983 11.65 16.97 -23.13
C GLU A 983 10.61 18.05 -22.82
N TRP A 984 9.31 17.80 -23.08
CA TRP A 984 8.25 18.75 -22.74
C TRP A 984 8.19 19.08 -21.24
N LEU A 985 8.45 18.09 -20.36
CA LEU A 985 8.50 18.29 -18.91
C LEU A 985 9.73 19.11 -18.47
N LEU A 986 10.89 18.86 -19.08
CA LEU A 986 12.11 19.63 -18.85
C LEU A 986 12.00 21.07 -19.35
N ASP A 987 11.24 21.31 -20.42
CA ASP A 987 11.16 22.61 -21.10
C ASP A 987 10.01 23.52 -20.62
N VAL A 988 9.12 23.07 -19.72
CA VAL A 988 8.03 23.91 -19.15
C VAL A 988 8.58 25.22 -18.57
N THR A 989 7.95 26.36 -18.90
CA THR A 989 8.30 27.69 -18.38
C THR A 989 7.25 28.23 -17.39
N PRO A 990 7.58 29.26 -16.57
CA PRO A 990 6.61 29.96 -15.72
C PRO A 990 5.32 30.40 -16.44
N LYS A 991 5.41 30.77 -17.73
CA LYS A 991 4.26 31.22 -18.52
C LYS A 991 3.30 30.08 -18.86
N ASP A 992 3.84 28.89 -19.11
CA ASP A 992 3.02 27.71 -19.42
C ASP A 992 2.24 27.24 -18.19
N LEU A 993 2.80 27.43 -16.98
CA LEU A 993 2.11 27.16 -15.71
C LEU A 993 0.94 28.11 -15.46
N VAL A 994 1.13 29.41 -15.71
CA VAL A 994 0.04 30.40 -15.60
C VAL A 994 -1.07 30.08 -16.61
N ALA A 995 -0.71 29.83 -17.87
CA ALA A 995 -1.68 29.47 -18.91
C ALA A 995 -2.41 28.13 -18.60
N ALA A 996 -1.71 27.15 -18.04
CA ALA A 996 -2.32 25.90 -17.57
C ALA A 996 -3.29 26.15 -16.41
N ALA A 997 -2.93 27.00 -15.43
CA ALA A 997 -3.80 27.36 -14.32
C ALA A 997 -5.06 28.10 -14.81
N GLU A 998 -4.92 29.14 -15.63
CA GLU A 998 -6.05 29.88 -16.23
C GLU A 998 -6.98 28.98 -17.05
N GLY A 999 -6.42 28.05 -17.84
CA GLY A 999 -7.17 27.07 -18.60
C GLY A 999 -7.97 26.12 -17.72
N LEU A 1000 -7.40 25.68 -16.60
CA LEU A 1000 -8.05 24.78 -15.64
C LEU A 1000 -9.09 25.48 -14.75
N VAL A 1001 -8.97 26.78 -14.43
CA VAL A 1001 -9.99 27.51 -13.63
C VAL A 1001 -11.37 27.38 -14.26
N ARG A 1002 -11.48 27.61 -15.57
CA ARG A 1002 -12.77 27.50 -16.29
C ARG A 1002 -13.35 26.09 -16.22
N LYS A 1003 -12.49 25.08 -16.20
CA LYS A 1003 -12.89 23.68 -16.06
C LYS A 1003 -13.34 23.33 -14.65
N VAL A 1004 -12.68 23.86 -13.62
CA VAL A 1004 -13.13 23.67 -12.23
C VAL A 1004 -14.50 24.30 -11.99
N ASP A 1005 -14.80 25.43 -12.65
CA ASP A 1005 -16.11 26.08 -12.56
C ASP A 1005 -17.22 25.35 -13.34
N ASN A 1006 -16.92 24.73 -14.50
CA ASN A 1006 -17.96 24.28 -15.46
C ASN A 1006 -17.92 22.77 -15.79
N GLU A 1007 -16.79 22.09 -15.62
CA GLU A 1007 -16.53 20.70 -16.06
C GLU A 1007 -16.11 19.78 -14.90
N SER A 1008 -16.18 20.26 -13.65
CA SER A 1008 -15.76 19.50 -12.47
C SER A 1008 -16.80 18.47 -12.02
N TYR A 1009 -16.26 17.41 -11.43
CA TYR A 1009 -16.95 16.40 -10.64
C TYR A 1009 -16.29 16.30 -9.26
N VAL A 1010 -17.11 16.15 -8.22
CA VAL A 1010 -16.73 16.23 -6.81
C VAL A 1010 -17.35 15.06 -6.04
N ALA A 1011 -16.52 14.37 -5.26
CA ALA A 1011 -16.94 13.29 -4.38
C ALA A 1011 -16.47 13.54 -2.95
N VAL A 1012 -17.32 13.26 -1.97
CA VAL A 1012 -17.01 13.27 -0.53
C VAL A 1012 -17.48 11.95 0.09
N PHE A 1013 -16.68 11.38 0.98
CA PHE A 1013 -17.01 10.19 1.77
C PHE A 1013 -16.84 10.53 3.26
N GLY A 1014 -17.85 10.24 4.08
CA GLY A 1014 -17.87 10.58 5.51
C GLY A 1014 -19.27 10.91 6.01
N ASN A 1015 -19.40 11.40 7.25
CA ASN A 1015 -20.71 11.74 7.82
C ASN A 1015 -21.29 13.01 7.16
N LYS A 1016 -22.57 12.95 6.75
CA LYS A 1016 -23.36 14.08 6.21
C LYS A 1016 -23.70 15.17 7.23
N GLU A 1017 -23.64 14.87 8.52
CA GLU A 1017 -24.08 15.78 9.59
C GLU A 1017 -23.18 17.02 9.70
N GLY A 1018 -23.80 18.18 9.99
CA GLY A 1018 -23.12 19.46 10.19
C GLY A 1018 -22.52 20.12 8.93
N LYS A 1019 -22.46 19.43 7.78
CA LYS A 1019 -21.78 19.93 6.58
C LYS A 1019 -22.53 21.12 5.96
N LYS A 1020 -21.83 22.25 5.81
CA LYS A 1020 -22.38 23.51 5.30
C LYS A 1020 -22.58 23.44 3.77
N PHE A 1021 -21.71 22.74 3.02
CA PHE A 1021 -21.85 22.58 1.56
C PHE A 1021 -23.12 21.87 1.09
N LEU A 1022 -23.73 21.00 1.92
CA LEU A 1022 -25.02 20.37 1.60
C LEU A 1022 -26.18 21.39 1.62
N GLN A 1023 -26.02 22.50 2.33
CA GLN A 1023 -27.02 23.58 2.44
C GLN A 1023 -27.00 24.51 1.22
N GLU A 1024 -25.89 24.54 0.46
CA GLU A 1024 -25.79 25.29 -0.81
C GLU A 1024 -26.67 24.69 -1.92
N GLY A 1025 -27.11 23.43 -1.76
CA GLY A 1025 -27.87 22.69 -2.76
C GLY A 1025 -26.99 22.12 -3.89
N GLY A 1026 -27.60 21.38 -4.82
CA GLY A 1026 -26.88 20.79 -5.95
C GLY A 1026 -25.95 19.61 -5.61
N TRP A 1027 -26.14 19.00 -4.43
CA TRP A 1027 -25.46 17.77 -3.99
C TRP A 1027 -26.42 16.59 -3.95
N GLN A 1028 -25.93 15.41 -4.33
CA GLN A 1028 -26.59 14.14 -4.09
C GLN A 1028 -26.02 13.49 -2.81
N VAL A 1029 -26.89 12.98 -1.95
CA VAL A 1029 -26.50 12.19 -0.77
C VAL A 1029 -26.83 10.73 -1.02
N GLU A 1030 -25.79 9.91 -1.08
CA GLU A 1030 -25.86 8.47 -1.23
C GLU A 1030 -25.75 7.82 0.15
N GLU A 1031 -26.86 7.31 0.68
CA GLU A 1031 -26.83 6.49 1.89
C GLU A 1031 -26.19 5.14 1.55
N MET A 1032 -25.14 4.75 2.29
CA MET A 1032 -24.41 3.50 2.00
C MET A 1032 -24.99 2.27 2.71
N GLY A 1033 -25.67 2.44 3.85
CA GLY A 1033 -26.26 1.31 4.58
C GLY A 1033 -27.50 0.73 3.90
N GLN A 1034 -27.94 -0.45 4.35
CA GLN A 1034 -29.16 -1.12 3.87
C GLN A 1034 -30.47 -0.39 4.27
N SER A 1035 -30.64 0.88 3.89
CA SER A 1035 -31.83 1.69 4.18
C SER A 1035 -33.01 1.40 3.24
N LYS A 1036 -33.33 0.11 3.08
CA LYS A 1036 -34.70 -0.32 2.77
C LYS A 1036 -35.19 -1.19 3.91
N LYS A 1037 -36.03 -0.61 4.77
CA LYS A 1037 -37.11 -1.41 5.34
C LYS A 1037 -37.84 -2.04 4.16
N ILE A 1038 -37.95 -3.36 4.17
CA ILE A 1038 -39.04 -4.00 3.42
C ILE A 1038 -40.30 -3.49 4.12
N GLU A 1039 -41.10 -2.69 3.41
CA GLU A 1039 -42.45 -2.41 3.88
C GLU A 1039 -43.21 -3.73 3.76
N ASP A 1040 -43.53 -4.34 4.89
CA ASP A 1040 -44.41 -5.51 4.92
C ASP A 1040 -45.69 -5.16 4.16
N PRO A 1041 -46.10 -5.98 3.16
CA PRO A 1041 -47.28 -5.68 2.37
C PRO A 1041 -48.47 -5.59 3.31
N VAL A 1042 -49.06 -4.39 3.41
CA VAL A 1042 -50.21 -4.14 4.27
C VAL A 1042 -51.34 -5.07 3.85
N MET A 1043 -51.59 -6.08 4.67
CA MET A 1043 -52.75 -6.94 4.54
C MET A 1043 -53.99 -6.08 4.75
N GLU A 1044 -54.69 -5.74 3.65
CA GLU A 1044 -56.02 -5.15 3.68
C GLU A 1044 -57.01 -6.19 4.23
N GLY A 1045 -57.04 -6.33 5.56
CA GLY A 1045 -58.05 -7.10 6.27
C GLY A 1045 -59.39 -6.40 6.16
N GLU A 1046 -60.36 -7.03 5.50
CA GLU A 1046 -61.72 -6.52 5.36
C GLU A 1046 -62.35 -6.29 6.75
N GLY A 1047 -62.53 -5.02 7.12
CA GLY A 1047 -63.11 -4.64 8.39
C GLY A 1047 -64.64 -4.78 8.39
N THR A 1048 -65.17 -5.89 8.90
CA THR A 1048 -66.57 -5.96 9.35
C THR A 1048 -66.68 -5.41 10.78
N GLU A 1049 -67.57 -4.43 10.97
CA GLU A 1049 -67.87 -3.86 12.29
C GLU A 1049 -68.52 -4.89 13.23
N GLU A 1050 -68.12 -4.93 14.51
CA GLU A 1050 -69.00 -4.85 15.69
C GLU A 1050 -68.19 -4.97 17.01
N GLY A 1051 -68.77 -4.49 18.13
CA GLY A 1051 -68.49 -5.09 19.46
C GLY A 1051 -67.51 -4.40 20.43
N MET A 1052 -67.97 -3.35 21.11
CA MET A 1052 -67.81 -3.11 22.55
C MET A 1052 -66.42 -3.18 23.26
N ALA A 1053 -65.96 -1.98 23.67
CA ALA A 1053 -65.65 -1.61 25.06
C ALA A 1053 -64.74 -2.49 25.97
N ALA A 1054 -63.53 -1.97 26.22
CA ALA A 1054 -62.88 -1.78 27.52
C ALA A 1054 -62.94 -2.86 28.64
N VAL A 1055 -61.75 -3.31 29.07
CA VAL A 1055 -61.23 -3.21 30.45
C VAL A 1055 -59.69 -3.39 30.40
N GLY A 1056 -58.94 -2.84 31.37
CA GLY A 1056 -57.46 -2.89 31.40
C GLY A 1056 -56.87 -3.60 32.63
N ALA A 1057 -55.55 -3.43 32.82
CA ALA A 1057 -54.66 -4.17 33.74
C ALA A 1057 -54.47 -5.65 33.33
N SER A 1058 -53.24 -6.19 33.33
CA SER A 1058 -52.05 -5.80 34.10
C SER A 1058 -50.86 -5.37 33.24
#